data_AF-A0A1B0CGD6-F1
#
_entry.id   AF-A0A1B0CGD6-F1
#
_cell.length_a   1.000
_cell.length_b   1.000
_cell.length_c   1.000
_cell.angle_alpha   90.00
_cell.angle_beta   90.00
_cell.angle_gamma   90.00
#
_symmetry.space_group_name_H-M   'P 1'
#
loop_
_entity.id
_entity.type
_entity.pdbx_description
1 polymer ?
#
loop_
_entity_poly.entity_id
_entity_poly.type
_entity_poly.pdbx_seq_one_letter_code
_entity_poly.pdbx_strand_id
1 'polypeptide(L)'
;MLSCLVNYLVSFVFSKWSVVTAILGYLAYKWGTSNYDTFEKRGVKFIPPLPFLGNFKDLVFQTKSLLDLTHELYRYFPNEKLLGTYEFRTPDFMIRDPLLIKQLGVKDFDYFLDHRIDLREDVEPLFGRNLFSLKGQRWREMRSTLSPAFTGSKMRQMFQLVSECCNDTVNYLEKEAKDGKPILTDMKDLFTRFTNDLIATSAFGLKVDSLNDRENEFYTFGKSVTDIGALRGFCFFLAIHFPNLSKALGISLFPKKFRDFFRNLVWDTIRRREKENIIRPDMINLLIQARRRQLGHEKEEVDKEGYAVVQETRIGEAIHESKLVEDDLTAQCLIFFFAGFDTASTCMCFTAHELAVNPDVQMKLIEEVDAMKEQLGGKALTYEALQNMIYLDMVISESLRYWPPAVATDRKCVKPYRIKVDDIDCEVKVGEGIIFPIVSLHHDPQYFPDPSRFDPERFSEERIRMKLNHSRSRFALMETKAIIYYILTKFTFEISEKTQIPLKMGKSVFTAKPEKGFWLNLKPRNTLLIGFVFSKWGAAVAALVYVAYKWSISPFDTWEKRGVKSIPPVPFFGNFKEVLLQTKTFNDATNEQYNYFPNEQVFGIYQLRQPLLMIRDPEIIKQVGVKDFDHFLDHRVNMDEDHEPLFGRNLFSLKGQRWRDMRATLSPAFTGSKMRTMFQLVSDCCNDALKYLDKEANNGRPVQVELKDFFTRVTNDVIATCAFGIKLIPSIIGTMNFTSSGKKATDFYWTTQPHLLPFGSIP
;
A
#
# COMPACT_ATOMS: atom_id res chain seq x y z
N MET A 1 -56.55 9.35 -22.01
CA MET A 1 -55.17 8.90 -22.27
C MET A 1 -55.03 7.38 -22.12
N LEU A 2 -55.42 6.78 -20.99
CA LEU A 2 -55.44 5.32 -20.81
C LEU A 2 -56.32 4.58 -21.84
N SER A 3 -57.53 5.08 -22.14
CA SER A 3 -58.41 4.43 -23.13
C SER A 3 -57.89 4.50 -24.57
N CYS A 4 -57.18 5.56 -24.95
CA CYS A 4 -56.52 5.64 -26.26
C CYS A 4 -55.33 4.68 -26.36
N LEU A 5 -54.57 4.51 -25.27
CA LEU A 5 -53.45 3.56 -25.23
C LEU A 5 -53.97 2.11 -25.28
N VAL A 6 -55.08 1.82 -24.59
CA VAL A 6 -55.77 0.52 -24.64
C VAL A 6 -56.36 0.26 -26.02
N ASN A 7 -57.05 1.21 -26.64
CA ASN A 7 -57.59 1.04 -28.00
C ASN A 7 -56.49 0.91 -29.06
N TYR A 8 -55.36 1.62 -28.90
CA TYR A 8 -54.20 1.47 -29.79
C TYR A 8 -53.52 0.11 -29.61
N LEU A 9 -53.35 -0.36 -28.37
CA LEU A 9 -52.83 -1.70 -28.08
C LEU A 9 -53.77 -2.81 -28.59
N VAL A 10 -55.08 -2.66 -28.40
CA VAL A 10 -56.09 -3.60 -28.91
C VAL A 10 -56.08 -3.59 -30.45
N SER A 11 -56.12 -2.43 -31.10
CA SER A 11 -56.01 -2.33 -32.57
C SER A 11 -54.67 -2.88 -33.10
N PHE A 12 -53.57 -2.70 -32.37
CA PHE A 12 -52.26 -3.24 -32.74
C PHE A 12 -52.26 -4.76 -32.65
N VAL A 13 -52.75 -5.33 -31.54
CA VAL A 13 -52.89 -6.77 -31.28
C VAL A 13 -53.85 -7.46 -32.25
N PHE A 14 -54.87 -6.78 -32.77
CA PHE A 14 -55.78 -7.32 -33.79
C PHE A 14 -55.42 -6.93 -35.24
N SER A 15 -54.31 -6.22 -35.46
CA SER A 15 -53.85 -5.85 -36.82
C SER A 15 -53.02 -6.96 -37.47
N LYS A 16 -52.96 -7.02 -38.81
CA LYS A 16 -52.06 -7.90 -39.56
C LYS A 16 -50.58 -7.78 -39.14
N TRP A 17 -50.18 -6.64 -38.56
CA TRP A 17 -48.83 -6.40 -38.07
C TRP A 17 -48.50 -7.17 -36.78
N SER A 18 -49.49 -7.49 -35.93
CA SER A 18 -49.27 -8.33 -34.74
C SER A 18 -48.87 -9.76 -35.10
N VAL A 19 -49.48 -10.33 -36.14
CA VAL A 19 -49.16 -11.67 -36.62
C VAL A 19 -47.76 -11.68 -37.24
N VAL A 20 -47.42 -10.65 -38.03
CA VAL A 20 -46.07 -10.51 -38.60
C VAL A 20 -45.02 -10.34 -37.50
N THR A 21 -45.26 -9.50 -36.49
CA THR A 21 -44.31 -9.32 -35.38
C THR A 21 -44.19 -10.57 -34.51
N ALA A 22 -45.28 -11.31 -34.27
CA ALA A 22 -45.24 -12.60 -33.58
C ALA A 22 -44.46 -13.66 -34.36
N ILE A 23 -44.66 -13.75 -35.69
CA ILE A 23 -43.88 -14.65 -36.56
C ILE A 23 -42.40 -14.26 -36.55
N LEU A 24 -42.08 -12.98 -36.74
CA LEU A 24 -40.70 -12.50 -36.68
C LEU A 24 -40.06 -12.74 -35.31
N GLY A 25 -40.81 -12.53 -34.23
CA GLY A 25 -40.37 -12.82 -32.86
C GLY A 25 -40.11 -14.31 -32.63
N TYR A 26 -40.99 -15.18 -33.12
CA TYR A 26 -40.80 -16.64 -33.05
C TYR A 26 -39.60 -17.10 -33.89
N LEU A 27 -39.44 -16.58 -35.11
CA LEU A 27 -38.29 -16.88 -35.96
C LEU A 27 -36.99 -16.38 -35.32
N ALA A 28 -37.00 -15.18 -34.74
CA ALA A 28 -35.87 -14.65 -34.00
C ALA A 28 -35.55 -15.51 -32.77
N TYR A 29 -36.56 -15.93 -32.00
CA TYR A 29 -36.39 -16.82 -30.85
C TYR A 29 -35.82 -18.18 -31.26
N LYS A 30 -36.36 -18.80 -32.32
CA LYS A 30 -35.85 -20.07 -32.87
C LYS A 30 -34.42 -19.93 -33.39
N TRP A 31 -34.10 -18.84 -34.07
CA TRP A 31 -32.74 -18.54 -34.49
C TRP A 31 -31.79 -18.32 -33.31
N GLY A 32 -32.25 -17.60 -32.28
CA GLY A 32 -31.48 -17.31 -31.06
C GLY A 32 -31.21 -18.56 -30.21
N THR A 33 -32.11 -19.54 -30.23
CA THR A 33 -32.03 -20.77 -29.43
C THR A 33 -31.60 -22.01 -30.22
N SER A 34 -31.36 -21.90 -31.53
CA SER A 34 -31.10 -23.04 -32.43
C SER A 34 -29.91 -23.92 -32.03
N ASN A 35 -28.94 -23.35 -31.30
CA ASN A 35 -27.69 -24.02 -30.94
C ASN A 35 -27.67 -24.53 -29.48
N TYR A 36 -28.73 -24.27 -28.70
CA TYR A 36 -28.74 -24.52 -27.25
C TYR A 36 -28.94 -26.00 -26.86
N ASP A 37 -29.20 -26.86 -27.84
CA ASP A 37 -29.24 -28.32 -27.66
C ASP A 37 -27.89 -29.00 -27.97
N THR A 38 -26.85 -28.22 -28.28
CA THR A 38 -25.54 -28.74 -28.71
C THR A 38 -24.88 -29.63 -27.66
N PHE A 39 -24.84 -29.20 -26.40
CA PHE A 39 -24.20 -29.98 -25.34
C PHE A 39 -25.05 -31.16 -24.88
N GLU A 40 -26.38 -31.02 -24.89
CA GLU A 40 -27.33 -32.11 -24.62
C GLU A 40 -27.12 -33.27 -25.60
N LYS A 41 -27.04 -32.98 -26.91
CA LYS A 41 -26.75 -33.98 -27.95
C LYS A 41 -25.39 -34.65 -27.81
N ARG A 42 -24.45 -34.05 -27.08
CA ARG A 42 -23.08 -34.52 -26.90
C ARG A 42 -22.84 -35.18 -25.53
N GLY A 43 -23.88 -35.28 -24.70
CA GLY A 43 -23.76 -35.85 -23.35
C GLY A 43 -22.91 -35.00 -22.39
N VAL A 44 -22.73 -33.71 -22.68
CA VAL A 44 -21.94 -32.79 -21.84
C VAL A 44 -22.91 -31.99 -20.96
N LYS A 45 -22.67 -31.95 -19.65
CA LYS A 45 -23.44 -31.08 -18.76
C LYS A 45 -23.18 -29.62 -19.08
N PHE A 46 -24.23 -28.81 -19.14
CA PHE A 46 -24.12 -27.40 -19.52
C PHE A 46 -25.05 -26.53 -18.69
N ILE A 47 -24.69 -25.24 -18.60
CA ILE A 47 -25.47 -24.26 -17.84
C ILE A 47 -26.61 -23.76 -18.73
N PRO A 48 -27.89 -23.85 -18.31
CA PRO A 48 -29.02 -23.41 -19.12
C PRO A 48 -28.87 -21.97 -19.62
N PRO A 49 -28.81 -21.74 -20.95
CA PRO A 49 -28.60 -20.42 -21.52
C PRO A 49 -29.90 -19.59 -21.58
N LEU A 50 -29.77 -18.27 -21.46
CA LEU A 50 -30.87 -17.35 -21.74
C LEU A 50 -30.93 -17.06 -23.25
N PRO A 51 -32.12 -17.00 -23.89
CA PRO A 51 -32.25 -16.63 -25.30
C PRO A 51 -31.45 -15.38 -25.67
N PHE A 52 -30.67 -15.48 -26.74
CA PHE A 52 -29.77 -14.45 -27.28
C PHE A 52 -28.55 -14.10 -26.42
N LEU A 53 -28.66 -14.12 -25.08
CA LEU A 53 -27.61 -13.67 -24.16
C LEU A 53 -26.72 -14.79 -23.62
N GLY A 54 -27.12 -16.05 -23.79
CA GLY A 54 -26.37 -17.19 -23.29
C GLY A 54 -26.23 -17.16 -21.75
N ASN A 55 -25.04 -17.50 -21.25
CA ASN A 55 -24.72 -17.47 -19.82
C ASN A 55 -24.03 -16.15 -19.38
N PHE A 56 -23.77 -15.22 -20.29
CA PHE A 56 -23.00 -13.99 -20.03
C PHE A 56 -23.87 -12.72 -19.87
N LYS A 57 -25.19 -12.89 -19.62
CA LYS A 57 -26.14 -11.78 -19.42
C LYS A 57 -25.66 -10.78 -18.36
N ASP A 58 -25.02 -11.28 -17.30
CA ASP A 58 -24.63 -10.46 -16.15
C ASP A 58 -23.47 -9.52 -16.50
N LEU A 59 -22.64 -9.86 -17.49
CA LEU A 59 -21.64 -8.94 -18.06
C LEU A 59 -22.27 -7.91 -18.98
N VAL A 60 -23.21 -8.34 -19.83
CA VAL A 60 -23.91 -7.45 -20.77
C VAL A 60 -24.63 -6.34 -20.02
N PHE A 61 -25.31 -6.68 -18.92
CA PHE A 61 -26.00 -5.72 -18.07
C PHE A 61 -25.13 -5.14 -16.94
N GLN A 62 -23.82 -5.44 -16.92
CA GLN A 62 -22.87 -4.99 -15.89
C GLN A 62 -23.40 -5.16 -14.46
N THR A 63 -24.02 -6.31 -14.18
CA THR A 63 -24.56 -6.64 -12.84
C THR A 63 -23.54 -7.36 -11.96
N LYS A 64 -22.64 -8.13 -12.59
CA LYS A 64 -21.51 -8.84 -11.94
C LYS A 64 -20.19 -8.50 -12.63
N SER A 65 -19.08 -8.65 -11.91
CA SER A 65 -17.75 -8.58 -12.52
C SER A 65 -17.44 -9.85 -13.32
N LEU A 66 -16.49 -9.78 -14.26
CA LEU A 66 -16.01 -10.96 -14.98
C LEU A 66 -15.39 -12.00 -14.04
N LEU A 67 -14.76 -11.57 -12.96
CA LEU A 67 -14.24 -12.46 -11.92
C LEU A 67 -15.36 -13.25 -11.24
N ASP A 68 -16.40 -12.56 -10.77
CA ASP A 68 -17.53 -13.18 -10.07
C ASP A 68 -18.29 -14.16 -10.97
N LEU A 69 -18.56 -13.75 -12.22
CA LEU A 69 -19.24 -14.62 -13.18
C LEU A 69 -18.40 -15.86 -13.50
N THR A 70 -17.09 -15.71 -13.70
CA THR A 70 -16.21 -16.86 -13.98
C THR A 70 -16.24 -17.87 -12.83
N HIS A 71 -16.20 -17.40 -11.58
CA HIS A 71 -16.34 -18.27 -10.40
C HIS A 71 -17.69 -18.97 -10.32
N GLU A 72 -18.78 -18.27 -10.63
CA GLU A 72 -20.12 -18.85 -10.64
C GLU A 72 -20.27 -19.93 -11.70
N LEU A 73 -19.83 -19.68 -12.93
CA LEU A 73 -19.86 -20.66 -14.02
C LEU A 73 -19.01 -21.88 -13.68
N TYR A 74 -17.81 -21.67 -13.12
CA TYR A 74 -16.91 -22.76 -12.70
C TYR A 74 -17.52 -23.65 -11.62
N ARG A 75 -18.20 -23.05 -10.63
CA ARG A 75 -18.76 -23.76 -9.47
C ARG A 75 -20.13 -24.39 -9.72
N TYR A 76 -20.74 -24.12 -10.87
CA TYR A 76 -22.08 -24.63 -11.18
C TYR A 76 -22.15 -26.17 -11.16
N PHE A 77 -21.10 -26.84 -11.65
CA PHE A 77 -20.97 -28.30 -11.62
C PHE A 77 -19.63 -28.72 -10.98
N PRO A 78 -19.52 -28.72 -9.64
CA PRO A 78 -18.23 -28.80 -8.94
C PRO A 78 -17.52 -30.16 -9.11
N ASN A 79 -18.23 -31.22 -9.50
CA ASN A 79 -17.66 -32.55 -9.70
C ASN A 79 -17.29 -32.83 -11.17
N GLU A 80 -17.63 -31.94 -12.11
CA GLU A 80 -17.40 -32.17 -13.54
C GLU A 80 -16.06 -31.58 -13.98
N LYS A 81 -15.28 -32.37 -14.72
CA LYS A 81 -13.97 -31.93 -15.28
C LYS A 81 -14.10 -30.96 -16.45
N LEU A 82 -15.23 -31.00 -17.16
CA LEU A 82 -15.57 -30.09 -18.25
C LEU A 82 -17.07 -29.83 -18.26
N LEU A 83 -17.47 -28.63 -18.67
CA LEU A 83 -18.87 -28.24 -18.78
C LEU A 83 -19.11 -27.31 -19.96
N GLY A 84 -20.33 -27.34 -20.48
CA GLY A 84 -20.77 -26.47 -21.56
C GLY A 84 -21.29 -25.13 -21.07
N THR A 85 -20.87 -24.06 -21.74
CA THR A 85 -21.38 -22.70 -21.58
C THR A 85 -21.71 -22.12 -22.95
N TYR A 86 -22.55 -21.09 -22.98
CA TYR A 86 -22.93 -20.39 -24.19
C TYR A 86 -22.58 -18.91 -24.09
N GLU A 87 -21.64 -18.46 -24.92
CA GLU A 87 -21.43 -17.04 -25.18
C GLU A 87 -22.38 -16.61 -26.31
N PHE A 88 -23.48 -15.95 -25.95
CA PHE A 88 -24.60 -15.65 -26.85
C PHE A 88 -25.17 -16.92 -27.51
N ARG A 89 -24.82 -17.19 -28.78
CA ARG A 89 -25.25 -18.37 -29.56
C ARG A 89 -24.12 -19.39 -29.77
N THR A 90 -22.91 -19.07 -29.32
CA THR A 90 -21.71 -19.87 -29.53
C THR A 90 -21.54 -20.86 -28.37
N PRO A 91 -21.45 -22.18 -28.63
CA PRO A 91 -21.14 -23.15 -27.59
C PRO A 91 -19.65 -23.13 -27.25
N ASP A 92 -19.34 -23.11 -25.96
CA ASP A 92 -17.98 -23.06 -25.43
C ASP A 92 -17.77 -24.05 -24.29
N PHE A 93 -16.64 -24.76 -24.34
CA PHE A 93 -16.25 -25.72 -23.32
C PHE A 93 -15.45 -25.03 -22.22
N MET A 94 -15.96 -24.98 -21.00
CA MET A 94 -15.20 -24.55 -19.84
C MET A 94 -14.50 -25.75 -19.21
N ILE A 95 -13.17 -25.71 -19.15
CA ILE A 95 -12.35 -26.83 -18.67
C ILE A 95 -11.92 -26.59 -17.23
N ARG A 96 -12.18 -27.56 -16.34
CA ARG A 96 -11.85 -27.48 -14.91
C ARG A 96 -10.68 -28.36 -14.49
N ASP A 97 -10.36 -29.41 -15.26
CA ASP A 97 -9.26 -30.32 -14.97
C ASP A 97 -7.91 -29.80 -15.51
N PRO A 98 -6.90 -29.53 -14.66
CA PRO A 98 -5.56 -29.12 -15.07
C PRO A 98 -4.85 -30.07 -16.03
N LEU A 99 -5.12 -31.38 -15.95
CA LEU A 99 -4.53 -32.35 -16.88
C LEU A 99 -5.09 -32.16 -18.29
N LEU A 100 -6.39 -31.92 -18.39
CA LEU A 100 -7.06 -31.62 -19.65
C LEU A 100 -6.62 -30.25 -20.20
N ILE A 101 -6.44 -29.24 -19.35
CA ILE A 101 -5.87 -27.95 -19.75
C ILE A 101 -4.47 -28.13 -20.34
N LYS A 102 -3.60 -28.93 -19.69
CA LYS A 102 -2.26 -29.24 -20.21
C LYS A 102 -2.32 -30.00 -21.55
N GLN A 103 -3.27 -30.92 -21.71
CA GLN A 103 -3.47 -31.62 -22.96
C GLN A 103 -3.87 -30.65 -24.09
N LEU A 104 -4.94 -29.88 -23.90
CA LEU A 104 -5.50 -28.99 -24.93
C LEU A 104 -4.59 -27.78 -25.22
N GLY A 105 -4.00 -27.19 -24.17
CA GLY A 105 -3.20 -25.97 -24.27
C GLY A 105 -1.73 -26.18 -24.62
N VAL A 106 -1.19 -27.40 -24.47
CA VAL A 106 0.24 -27.69 -24.70
C VAL A 106 0.45 -28.85 -25.66
N LYS A 107 -0.08 -30.04 -25.36
CA LYS A 107 0.19 -31.25 -26.16
C LYS A 107 -0.50 -31.19 -27.53
N ASP A 108 -1.76 -30.77 -27.53
CA ASP A 108 -2.63 -30.72 -28.71
C ASP A 108 -2.80 -29.28 -29.22
N PHE A 109 -1.82 -28.41 -28.94
CA PHE A 109 -1.86 -26.99 -29.28
C PHE A 109 -2.12 -26.72 -30.78
N ASP A 110 -1.68 -27.62 -31.67
CA ASP A 110 -1.92 -27.53 -33.11
C ASP A 110 -3.40 -27.62 -33.54
N TYR A 111 -4.29 -28.10 -32.66
CA TYR A 111 -5.75 -28.10 -32.85
C TYR A 111 -6.41 -26.82 -32.31
N PHE A 112 -5.69 -26.08 -31.46
CA PHE A 112 -6.19 -24.96 -30.66
C PHE A 112 -5.27 -23.74 -30.77
N LEU A 113 -4.78 -23.46 -31.97
CA LEU A 113 -3.79 -22.42 -32.23
C LEU A 113 -4.35 -21.00 -32.03
N ASP A 114 -5.59 -20.79 -32.45
CA ASP A 114 -6.20 -19.46 -32.55
C ASP A 114 -6.97 -19.09 -31.27
N HIS A 115 -7.13 -17.80 -31.00
CA HIS A 115 -8.05 -17.28 -29.99
C HIS A 115 -9.49 -17.20 -30.53
N ARG A 116 -10.48 -17.19 -29.62
CA ARG A 116 -11.91 -17.09 -29.95
C ARG A 116 -12.30 -15.71 -30.47
N ILE A 117 -11.73 -14.67 -29.86
CA ILE A 117 -12.02 -13.27 -30.23
C ILE A 117 -11.43 -13.00 -31.61
N ASP A 118 -12.31 -12.70 -32.57
CA ASP A 118 -11.96 -12.51 -33.97
C ASP A 118 -12.19 -11.05 -34.40
N LEU A 119 -11.22 -10.18 -34.11
CA LEU A 119 -11.22 -8.82 -34.61
C LEU A 119 -10.60 -8.78 -36.01
N ARG A 120 -11.45 -8.56 -37.01
CA ARG A 120 -11.02 -8.52 -38.41
C ARG A 120 -10.16 -7.29 -38.70
N GLU A 121 -9.07 -7.50 -39.44
CA GLU A 121 -8.14 -6.45 -39.88
C GLU A 121 -8.78 -5.37 -40.74
N ASP A 122 -9.85 -5.69 -41.48
CA ASP A 122 -10.55 -4.71 -42.31
C ASP A 122 -11.56 -3.85 -41.54
N VAL A 123 -11.87 -4.23 -40.30
CA VAL A 123 -12.67 -3.44 -39.36
C VAL A 123 -11.74 -2.65 -38.45
N GLU A 124 -10.71 -3.32 -37.90
CA GLU A 124 -9.73 -2.74 -36.99
C GLU A 124 -8.29 -3.10 -37.37
N PRO A 125 -7.64 -2.31 -38.24
CA PRO A 125 -6.32 -2.64 -38.78
C PRO A 125 -5.21 -2.82 -37.75
N LEU A 126 -5.17 -2.00 -36.69
CA LEU A 126 -4.12 -2.07 -35.67
C LEU A 126 -4.36 -3.20 -34.66
N PHE A 127 -5.60 -3.58 -34.39
CA PHE A 127 -5.91 -4.68 -33.47
C PHE A 127 -5.94 -6.04 -34.18
N GLY A 128 -6.48 -6.13 -35.39
CA GLY A 128 -6.54 -7.40 -36.13
C GLY A 128 -5.16 -7.92 -36.54
N ARG A 129 -4.15 -7.05 -36.65
CA ARG A 129 -2.77 -7.41 -37.05
C ARG A 129 -1.84 -7.68 -35.87
N ASN A 130 -2.27 -7.47 -34.63
CA ASN A 130 -1.41 -7.68 -33.47
C ASN A 130 -1.24 -9.18 -33.14
N LEU A 131 -0.16 -9.52 -32.45
CA LEU A 131 0.19 -10.91 -32.12
C LEU A 131 -0.94 -11.69 -31.40
N PHE A 132 -1.80 -11.02 -30.65
CA PHE A 132 -2.92 -11.68 -29.95
C PHE A 132 -4.06 -12.07 -30.90
N SER A 133 -4.31 -11.25 -31.93
CA SER A 133 -5.40 -11.46 -32.91
C SER A 133 -4.97 -12.25 -34.15
N LEU A 134 -3.67 -12.32 -34.45
CA LEU A 134 -3.16 -13.08 -35.59
C LEU A 134 -3.51 -14.56 -35.45
N LYS A 135 -3.71 -15.22 -36.59
CA LYS A 135 -4.14 -16.62 -36.68
C LYS A 135 -3.20 -17.46 -37.51
N GLY A 136 -3.23 -18.78 -37.30
CA GLY A 136 -2.61 -19.73 -38.20
C GLY A 136 -1.11 -19.48 -38.39
N GLN A 137 -0.69 -19.54 -39.65
CA GLN A 137 0.71 -19.36 -40.03
C GLN A 137 1.22 -17.94 -39.74
N ARG A 138 0.42 -16.88 -39.95
CA ARG A 138 0.86 -15.50 -39.66
C ARG A 138 1.19 -15.29 -38.20
N TRP A 139 0.40 -15.90 -37.30
CA TRP A 139 0.72 -15.91 -35.88
C TRP A 139 2.06 -16.62 -35.60
N ARG A 140 2.27 -17.81 -36.17
CA ARG A 140 3.52 -18.58 -35.99
C ARG A 140 4.75 -17.79 -36.43
N GLU A 141 4.68 -17.20 -37.62
CA GLU A 141 5.79 -16.42 -38.18
C GLU A 141 6.04 -15.15 -37.35
N MET A 142 5.00 -14.42 -36.95
CA MET A 142 5.15 -13.22 -36.11
C MET A 142 5.68 -13.57 -34.71
N ARG A 143 5.18 -14.65 -34.09
CA ARG A 143 5.64 -15.15 -32.80
C ARG A 143 7.12 -15.55 -32.87
N SER A 144 7.52 -16.24 -33.93
CA SER A 144 8.93 -16.57 -34.21
C SER A 144 9.80 -15.33 -34.28
N THR A 145 9.33 -14.29 -34.98
CA THR A 145 10.07 -13.04 -35.17
C THR A 145 10.24 -12.26 -33.87
N LEU A 146 9.24 -12.26 -32.98
CA LEU A 146 9.25 -11.46 -31.75
C LEU A 146 9.84 -12.17 -30.53
N SER A 147 9.80 -13.51 -30.46
CA SER A 147 10.25 -14.25 -29.27
C SER A 147 11.72 -13.96 -28.88
N PRO A 148 12.68 -13.82 -29.82
CA PRO A 148 14.06 -13.44 -29.50
C PRO A 148 14.22 -12.06 -28.84
N ALA A 149 13.20 -11.19 -28.93
CA ALA A 149 13.21 -9.89 -28.24
C ALA A 149 13.09 -10.04 -26.71
N PHE A 150 12.65 -11.20 -26.22
CA PHE A 150 12.34 -11.45 -24.81
C PHE A 150 13.28 -12.46 -24.12
N THR A 151 14.47 -12.72 -24.68
CA THR A 151 15.49 -13.56 -24.05
C THR A 151 16.08 -12.92 -22.79
N GLY A 152 16.71 -13.72 -21.93
CA GLY A 152 17.35 -13.22 -20.70
C GLY A 152 18.42 -12.15 -20.97
N SER A 153 19.18 -12.30 -22.08
CA SER A 153 20.19 -11.33 -22.50
C SER A 153 19.58 -9.96 -22.86
N LYS A 154 18.45 -9.94 -23.58
CA LYS A 154 17.73 -8.70 -23.92
C LYS A 154 17.03 -8.08 -22.71
N MET A 155 16.43 -8.90 -21.84
CA MET A 155 15.83 -8.42 -20.59
C MET A 155 16.86 -7.70 -19.71
N ARG A 156 18.08 -8.25 -19.59
CA ARG A 156 19.18 -7.64 -18.84
C ARG A 156 19.59 -6.28 -19.40
N GLN A 157 19.59 -6.12 -20.73
CA GLN A 157 19.85 -4.83 -21.38
C GLN A 157 18.75 -3.81 -21.11
N MET A 158 17.48 -4.24 -21.18
CA MET A 158 16.31 -3.38 -20.91
C MET A 158 16.17 -3.00 -19.43
N PHE A 159 16.70 -3.82 -18.51
CA PHE A 159 16.58 -3.60 -17.07
C PHE A 159 17.14 -2.25 -16.60
N GLN A 160 18.15 -1.71 -17.28
CA GLN A 160 18.67 -0.37 -16.96
C GLN A 160 17.58 0.70 -17.12
N LEU A 161 16.77 0.62 -18.19
CA LEU A 161 15.64 1.54 -18.41
C LEU A 161 14.56 1.35 -17.33
N VAL A 162 14.28 0.11 -16.91
CA VAL A 162 13.35 -0.18 -15.82
C VAL A 162 13.83 0.45 -14.51
N SER A 163 15.10 0.26 -14.19
CA SER A 163 15.73 0.77 -12.96
C SER A 163 15.75 2.30 -12.93
N GLU A 164 16.02 2.97 -14.05
CA GLU A 164 15.92 4.42 -14.18
C GLU A 164 14.49 4.92 -13.88
N CYS A 165 13.47 4.35 -14.52
CA CYS A 165 12.07 4.71 -14.27
C CYS A 165 11.64 4.46 -12.81
N CYS A 166 12.12 3.38 -12.19
CA CYS A 166 11.84 3.10 -10.78
C CYS A 166 12.45 4.16 -9.86
N ASN A 167 13.70 4.56 -10.11
CA ASN A 167 14.36 5.63 -9.36
C ASN A 167 13.64 6.98 -9.55
N ASP A 168 13.26 7.33 -10.78
CA ASP A 168 12.51 8.56 -11.05
C ASP A 168 11.17 8.58 -10.29
N THR A 169 10.49 7.43 -10.23
CA THR A 169 9.23 7.27 -9.46
C THR A 169 9.44 7.45 -7.96
N VAL A 170 10.46 6.79 -7.38
CA VAL A 170 10.74 6.93 -5.94
C VAL A 170 11.20 8.34 -5.60
N ASN A 171 12.02 8.97 -6.45
CA ASN A 171 12.45 10.35 -6.27
C ASN A 171 11.27 11.32 -6.29
N TYR A 172 10.28 11.09 -7.15
CA TYR A 172 9.02 11.84 -7.15
C TYR A 172 8.27 11.65 -5.83
N LEU A 173 8.11 10.42 -5.35
CA LEU A 173 7.44 10.12 -4.07
C LEU A 173 8.16 10.75 -2.88
N GLU A 174 9.50 10.72 -2.84
CA GLU A 174 10.28 11.37 -1.77
C GLU A 174 10.10 12.89 -1.77
N LYS A 175 9.99 13.51 -2.95
CA LYS A 175 9.69 14.95 -3.07
C LYS A 175 8.28 15.30 -2.63
N GLU A 176 7.30 14.42 -2.85
CA GLU A 176 5.91 14.60 -2.41
C GLU A 176 5.76 14.40 -0.90
N ALA A 177 6.56 13.52 -0.29
CA ALA A 177 6.58 13.23 1.15
C ALA A 177 7.24 14.33 2.02
N LYS A 178 7.06 15.62 1.68
CA LYS A 178 7.63 16.73 2.47
C LYS A 178 7.18 16.61 3.93
N ASP A 179 8.13 16.73 4.85
CA ASP A 179 7.98 16.59 6.31
C ASP A 179 7.78 15.16 6.85
N GLY A 180 7.99 14.11 6.04
CA GLY A 180 7.89 12.72 6.50
C GLY A 180 6.46 12.22 6.72
N LYS A 181 5.46 12.98 6.24
CA LYS A 181 4.05 12.61 6.35
C LYS A 181 3.70 11.50 5.35
N PRO A 182 2.80 10.57 5.71
CA PRO A 182 2.28 9.58 4.76
C PRO A 182 1.59 10.25 3.57
N ILE A 183 1.81 9.72 2.37
CA ILE A 183 1.18 10.18 1.13
C ILE A 183 -0.03 9.30 0.83
N LEU A 184 -1.23 9.87 0.83
CA LEU A 184 -2.43 9.16 0.38
C LEU A 184 -2.50 9.15 -1.15
N THR A 185 -2.38 7.96 -1.75
CA THR A 185 -2.26 7.80 -3.20
C THR A 185 -3.23 6.74 -3.72
N ASP A 186 -3.86 6.99 -4.87
CA ASP A 186 -4.49 5.92 -5.66
C ASP A 186 -3.39 5.19 -6.43
N MET A 187 -3.08 3.96 -5.99
CA MET A 187 -2.00 3.16 -6.56
C MET A 187 -2.21 2.91 -8.06
N LYS A 188 -3.45 2.93 -8.56
CA LYS A 188 -3.69 2.75 -10.00
C LYS A 188 -3.25 3.96 -10.81
N ASP A 189 -3.43 5.20 -10.32
CA ASP A 189 -2.91 6.38 -11.00
C ASP A 189 -1.38 6.39 -10.98
N LEU A 190 -0.76 6.10 -9.82
CA LEU A 190 0.70 6.01 -9.69
C LEU A 190 1.29 4.95 -10.63
N PHE A 191 0.83 3.71 -10.53
CA PHE A 191 1.41 2.61 -11.30
C PHE A 191 1.11 2.69 -12.79
N THR A 192 -0.04 3.23 -13.21
CA THR A 192 -0.29 3.44 -14.66
C THR A 192 0.64 4.48 -15.26
N ARG A 193 1.00 5.54 -14.51
CA ARG A 193 1.99 6.54 -14.94
C ARG A 193 3.39 5.95 -15.01
N PHE A 194 3.78 5.18 -13.99
CA PHE A 194 5.04 4.44 -14.00
C PHE A 194 5.14 3.50 -15.21
N THR A 195 4.14 2.65 -15.45
CA THR A 195 4.14 1.73 -16.60
C THR A 195 4.09 2.48 -17.93
N ASN A 196 3.45 3.66 -17.98
CA ASN A 196 3.44 4.50 -19.17
C ASN A 196 4.85 4.98 -19.54
N ASP A 197 5.57 5.55 -18.58
CA ASP A 197 6.93 6.05 -18.78
C ASP A 197 7.88 4.91 -19.12
N LEU A 198 7.69 3.76 -18.45
CA LEU A 198 8.47 2.57 -18.71
C LEU A 198 8.25 2.03 -20.13
N ILE A 199 7.02 1.96 -20.62
CA ILE A 199 6.74 1.53 -21.99
C ILE A 199 7.19 2.58 -23.00
N ALA A 200 7.00 3.86 -22.71
CA ALA A 200 7.50 4.93 -23.58
C ALA A 200 9.01 4.77 -23.82
N THR A 201 9.77 4.50 -22.75
CA THR A 201 11.23 4.36 -22.84
C THR A 201 11.68 3.01 -23.40
N SER A 202 11.03 1.91 -23.02
CA SER A 202 11.46 0.55 -23.35
C SER A 202 10.86 0.01 -24.65
N ALA A 203 9.67 0.48 -25.05
CA ALA A 203 9.03 0.07 -26.29
C ALA A 203 9.21 1.09 -27.41
N PHE A 204 9.00 2.39 -27.13
CA PHE A 204 9.02 3.45 -28.13
C PHE A 204 10.33 4.25 -28.17
N GLY A 205 11.22 4.04 -27.19
CA GLY A 205 12.46 4.80 -27.07
C GLY A 205 12.24 6.30 -26.88
N LEU A 206 11.17 6.67 -26.17
CA LEU A 206 10.82 8.02 -25.77
C LEU A 206 11.04 8.20 -24.27
N LYS A 207 11.52 9.36 -23.83
CA LYS A 207 11.48 9.73 -22.42
C LYS A 207 10.23 10.57 -22.19
N VAL A 208 9.36 10.09 -21.31
CA VAL A 208 8.13 10.76 -20.87
C VAL A 208 8.21 10.82 -19.34
N ASP A 209 7.64 11.88 -18.76
CA ASP A 209 7.56 12.07 -17.31
C ASP A 209 6.10 12.25 -16.91
N SER A 210 5.37 11.14 -16.82
CA SER A 210 3.93 11.14 -16.57
C SER A 210 3.57 11.44 -15.12
N LEU A 211 4.55 11.41 -14.21
CA LEU A 211 4.35 11.75 -12.81
C LEU A 211 4.34 13.27 -12.62
N ASN A 212 5.30 13.99 -13.22
CA ASN A 212 5.34 15.45 -13.14
C ASN A 212 4.43 16.13 -14.17
N ASP A 213 4.42 15.66 -15.43
CA ASP A 213 3.52 16.14 -16.48
C ASP A 213 2.28 15.25 -16.59
N ARG A 214 1.26 15.59 -15.80
CA ARG A 214 0.08 14.73 -15.64
C ARG A 214 -0.81 14.65 -16.88
N GLU A 215 -0.68 15.60 -17.81
CA GLU A 215 -1.50 15.71 -19.02
C GLU A 215 -0.73 15.41 -20.30
N ASN A 216 0.47 14.81 -20.20
CA ASN A 216 1.25 14.46 -21.38
C ASN A 216 0.44 13.63 -22.40
N GLU A 217 0.68 13.90 -23.68
CA GLU A 217 -0.13 13.36 -24.78
C GLU A 217 -0.07 11.82 -24.84
N PHE A 218 1.08 11.22 -24.51
CA PHE A 218 1.28 9.77 -24.53
C PHE A 218 0.40 9.07 -23.47
N TYR A 219 0.39 9.59 -22.24
CA TYR A 219 -0.44 9.06 -21.15
C TYR A 219 -1.94 9.27 -21.39
N THR A 220 -2.33 10.47 -21.86
CA THR A 220 -3.75 10.77 -22.12
C THR A 220 -4.33 9.88 -23.22
N PHE A 221 -3.57 9.60 -24.30
CA PHE A 221 -3.97 8.60 -25.28
C PHE A 221 -4.07 7.19 -24.71
N GLY A 222 -3.10 6.76 -23.90
CA GLY A 222 -3.11 5.46 -23.24
C GLY A 222 -4.33 5.24 -22.35
N LYS A 223 -4.62 6.22 -21.50
CA LYS A 223 -5.80 6.24 -20.64
C LYS A 223 -7.09 6.25 -21.43
N SER A 224 -7.14 6.99 -22.54
CA SER A 224 -8.34 7.08 -23.38
C SER A 224 -8.75 5.74 -24.00
N VAL A 225 -7.82 4.81 -24.20
CA VAL A 225 -8.13 3.50 -24.78
C VAL A 225 -8.47 2.45 -23.72
N THR A 226 -7.87 2.55 -22.54
CA THR A 226 -8.12 1.61 -21.45
C THR A 226 -9.42 1.92 -20.69
N ASP A 227 -9.91 3.16 -20.77
CA ASP A 227 -11.22 3.55 -20.22
C ASP A 227 -12.38 3.12 -21.14
N ILE A 228 -12.77 1.85 -21.03
CA ILE A 228 -13.86 1.25 -21.82
C ILE A 228 -15.18 1.42 -21.06
N GLY A 229 -15.82 2.58 -21.24
CA GLY A 229 -17.19 2.80 -20.80
C GLY A 229 -18.21 1.94 -21.58
N ALA A 230 -19.47 1.92 -21.13
CA ALA A 230 -20.52 1.07 -21.70
C ALA A 230 -20.70 1.24 -23.23
N LEU A 231 -20.63 2.47 -23.74
CA LEU A 231 -20.76 2.76 -25.18
C LEU A 231 -19.62 2.14 -25.99
N ARG A 232 -18.37 2.25 -25.52
CA ARG A 232 -17.22 1.63 -26.20
C ARG A 232 -17.26 0.12 -26.07
N GLY A 233 -17.66 -0.41 -24.92
CA GLY A 233 -17.90 -1.84 -24.74
C GLY A 233 -18.93 -2.38 -25.74
N PHE A 234 -19.97 -1.61 -26.03
CA PHE A 234 -20.94 -1.95 -27.08
C PHE A 234 -20.33 -1.89 -28.49
N CYS A 235 -19.46 -0.92 -28.79
CA CYS A 235 -18.72 -0.91 -30.06
C CYS A 235 -17.80 -2.14 -30.20
N PHE A 236 -17.10 -2.54 -29.14
CA PHE A 236 -16.31 -3.78 -29.10
C PHE A 236 -17.19 -5.01 -29.37
N PHE A 237 -18.36 -5.08 -28.71
CA PHE A 237 -19.33 -6.14 -28.93
C PHE A 237 -19.79 -6.22 -30.40
N LEU A 238 -20.14 -5.09 -31.02
CA LEU A 238 -20.52 -5.04 -32.43
C LEU A 238 -19.37 -5.45 -33.36
N ALA A 239 -18.15 -5.01 -33.08
CA ALA A 239 -16.98 -5.35 -33.88
C ALA A 239 -16.66 -6.86 -33.85
N ILE A 240 -16.83 -7.51 -32.70
CA ILE A 240 -16.55 -8.94 -32.50
C ILE A 240 -17.66 -9.82 -33.08
N HIS A 241 -18.93 -9.54 -32.74
CA HIS A 241 -20.05 -10.44 -33.07
C HIS A 241 -20.75 -10.07 -34.39
N PHE A 242 -20.68 -8.81 -34.82
CA PHE A 242 -21.33 -8.30 -36.03
C PHE A 242 -20.36 -7.48 -36.91
N PRO A 243 -19.20 -8.04 -37.31
CA PRO A 243 -18.15 -7.26 -37.99
C PRO A 243 -18.61 -6.62 -39.30
N ASN A 244 -19.49 -7.28 -40.07
CA ASN A 244 -20.03 -6.72 -41.31
C ASN A 244 -20.91 -5.49 -41.05
N LEU A 245 -21.67 -5.50 -39.95
CA LEU A 245 -22.48 -4.34 -39.52
C LEU A 245 -21.58 -3.22 -39.01
N SER A 246 -20.58 -3.56 -38.19
CA SER A 246 -19.58 -2.60 -37.70
C SER A 246 -18.88 -1.89 -38.87
N LYS A 247 -18.48 -2.65 -39.90
CA LYS A 247 -17.88 -2.13 -41.13
C LYS A 247 -18.83 -1.21 -41.89
N ALA A 248 -20.08 -1.61 -42.08
CA ALA A 248 -21.08 -0.82 -42.80
C ALA A 248 -21.40 0.50 -42.10
N LEU A 249 -21.40 0.51 -40.76
CA LEU A 249 -21.64 1.70 -39.94
C LEU A 249 -20.38 2.56 -39.74
N GLY A 250 -19.21 2.14 -40.22
CA GLY A 250 -17.94 2.83 -40.00
C GLY A 250 -17.53 2.91 -38.53
N ILE A 251 -18.01 1.97 -37.69
CA ILE A 251 -17.69 1.92 -36.27
C ILE A 251 -16.24 1.47 -36.13
N SER A 252 -15.43 2.33 -35.51
CA SER A 252 -14.05 2.02 -35.15
C SER A 252 -13.86 2.18 -33.64
N LEU A 253 -13.15 1.23 -33.04
CA LEU A 253 -12.75 1.16 -31.64
C LEU A 253 -11.80 2.31 -31.27
N PHE A 254 -10.94 2.71 -32.21
CA PHE A 254 -9.97 3.79 -31.99
C PHE A 254 -10.30 5.03 -32.80
N PRO A 255 -10.24 6.23 -32.21
CA PRO A 255 -10.29 7.45 -32.98
C PRO A 255 -9.18 7.50 -34.04
N LYS A 256 -9.45 8.10 -35.20
CA LYS A 256 -8.44 8.28 -36.25
C LYS A 256 -7.19 9.01 -35.71
N LYS A 257 -7.37 10.04 -34.88
CA LYS A 257 -6.27 10.77 -34.22
C LYS A 257 -5.32 9.85 -33.44
N PHE A 258 -5.87 8.86 -32.72
CA PHE A 258 -5.08 7.88 -31.97
C PHE A 258 -4.25 6.99 -32.90
N ARG A 259 -4.86 6.47 -33.97
CA ARG A 259 -4.15 5.64 -34.96
C ARG A 259 -3.03 6.40 -35.65
N ASP A 260 -3.32 7.61 -36.10
CA ASP A 260 -2.37 8.44 -36.83
C ASP A 260 -1.20 8.83 -35.92
N PHE A 261 -1.46 9.17 -34.65
CA PHE A 261 -0.41 9.47 -33.66
C PHE A 261 0.57 8.31 -33.48
N PHE A 262 0.10 7.11 -33.14
CA PHE A 262 0.98 5.97 -32.89
C PHE A 262 1.68 5.47 -34.16
N ARG A 263 1.01 5.53 -35.32
CA ARG A 263 1.63 5.19 -36.60
C ARG A 263 2.78 6.14 -36.91
N ASN A 264 2.54 7.45 -36.84
CA ASN A 264 3.57 8.46 -37.10
C ASN A 264 4.72 8.31 -36.10
N LEU A 265 4.42 8.16 -34.82
CA LEU A 265 5.43 7.98 -33.78
C LEU A 265 6.37 6.80 -34.05
N VAL A 266 5.82 5.63 -34.36
CA VAL A 266 6.62 4.42 -34.64
C VAL A 266 7.46 4.62 -35.91
N TRP A 267 6.86 5.10 -36.99
CA TRP A 267 7.53 5.21 -38.28
C TRP A 267 8.54 6.35 -38.36
N ASP A 268 8.28 7.48 -37.72
CA ASP A 268 9.25 8.57 -37.61
C ASP A 268 10.45 8.13 -36.77
N THR A 269 10.22 7.36 -35.70
CA THR A 269 11.29 6.81 -34.87
C THR A 269 12.14 5.80 -35.63
N ILE A 270 11.52 4.85 -36.35
CA ILE A 270 12.25 3.88 -37.19
C ILE A 270 13.08 4.62 -38.25
N ARG A 271 12.45 5.51 -39.04
CA ARG A 271 13.13 6.24 -40.12
C ARG A 271 14.30 7.07 -39.62
N ARG A 272 14.14 7.78 -38.49
CA ARG A 272 15.21 8.57 -37.88
C ARG A 272 16.39 7.70 -37.47
N ARG A 273 16.14 6.55 -36.83
CA ARG A 273 17.20 5.64 -36.38
C ARG A 273 17.95 5.00 -37.53
N GLU A 274 17.26 4.62 -38.61
CA GLU A 274 17.90 4.08 -39.80
C GLU A 274 18.78 5.12 -40.50
N LYS A 275 18.36 6.38 -40.50
CA LYS A 275 19.14 7.49 -41.06
C LYS A 275 20.36 7.86 -40.20
N GLU A 276 20.19 7.89 -38.88
CA GLU A 276 21.20 8.36 -37.93
C GLU A 276 22.06 7.22 -37.33
N ASN A 277 21.80 5.96 -37.69
CA ASN A 277 22.43 4.75 -37.12
C ASN A 277 22.37 4.67 -35.58
N ILE A 278 21.24 5.08 -35.00
CA ILE A 278 21.03 5.04 -33.55
C ILE A 278 20.67 3.62 -33.11
N ILE A 279 21.49 3.06 -32.20
CA ILE A 279 21.24 1.78 -31.54
C ILE A 279 20.85 2.04 -30.09
N ARG A 280 19.64 1.63 -29.72
CA ARG A 280 19.12 1.70 -28.35
C ARG A 280 18.55 0.34 -27.96
N PRO A 281 18.79 -0.18 -26.75
CA PRO A 281 18.27 -1.49 -26.34
C PRO A 281 16.78 -1.42 -25.97
N ASP A 282 15.92 -1.16 -26.96
CA ASP A 282 14.46 -1.05 -26.81
C ASP A 282 13.71 -1.88 -27.89
N MET A 283 12.39 -1.99 -27.76
CA MET A 283 11.57 -2.83 -28.65
C MET A 283 11.62 -2.37 -30.11
N ILE A 284 11.63 -1.07 -30.40
CA ILE A 284 11.77 -0.59 -31.80
C ILE A 284 13.07 -1.10 -32.41
N ASN A 285 14.18 -1.06 -31.68
CA ASN A 285 15.45 -1.57 -32.19
C ASN A 285 15.41 -3.09 -32.39
N LEU A 286 14.72 -3.82 -31.51
CA LEU A 286 14.48 -5.26 -31.68
C LEU A 286 13.60 -5.53 -32.91
N LEU A 287 12.57 -4.72 -33.17
CA LEU A 287 11.74 -4.82 -34.38
C LEU A 287 12.51 -4.50 -35.67
N ILE A 288 13.43 -3.53 -35.63
CA ILE A 288 14.34 -3.24 -36.75
C ILE A 288 15.27 -4.43 -37.00
N GLN A 289 15.85 -5.03 -35.96
CA GLN A 289 16.70 -6.22 -36.08
C GLN A 289 15.92 -7.44 -36.58
N ALA A 290 14.70 -7.64 -36.08
CA ALA A 290 13.76 -8.65 -36.54
C ALA A 290 13.49 -8.51 -38.04
N ARG A 291 13.17 -7.29 -38.49
CA ARG A 291 12.92 -6.97 -39.90
C ARG A 291 14.14 -7.29 -40.78
N ARG A 292 15.35 -7.01 -40.29
CA ARG A 292 16.62 -7.27 -40.99
C ARG A 292 17.16 -8.69 -40.84
N ARG A 293 16.42 -9.61 -40.18
CA ARG A 293 16.86 -10.97 -39.83
C ARG A 293 18.18 -11.02 -39.03
N GLN A 294 18.44 -9.99 -38.24
CA GLN A 294 19.63 -9.87 -37.39
C GLN A 294 19.39 -10.40 -35.96
N LEU A 295 18.16 -10.78 -35.61
CA LEU A 295 17.86 -11.50 -34.37
C LEU A 295 18.18 -12.99 -34.57
N GLY A 296 19.34 -13.43 -34.10
CA GLY A 296 19.67 -14.85 -34.04
C GLY A 296 18.88 -15.57 -32.94
N HIS A 297 18.54 -16.84 -33.17
CA HIS A 297 18.18 -17.75 -32.08
C HIS A 297 19.46 -18.09 -31.32
N GLU A 298 19.80 -17.31 -30.29
CA GLU A 298 20.81 -17.71 -29.32
C GLU A 298 20.37 -19.05 -28.70
N LYS A 299 21.25 -20.06 -28.70
CA LYS A 299 21.03 -21.29 -27.94
C LYS A 299 21.10 -20.90 -26.45
N GLU A 300 19.96 -20.66 -25.83
CA GLU A 300 19.90 -20.54 -24.36
C GLU A 300 20.40 -21.88 -23.79
N GLU A 301 21.44 -21.85 -22.94
CA GLU A 301 21.57 -22.88 -21.91
C GLU A 301 20.26 -22.82 -21.10
N VAL A 302 19.71 -23.97 -20.73
CA VAL A 302 18.51 -24.02 -19.90
C VAL A 302 18.91 -23.51 -18.51
N ASP A 303 18.90 -22.19 -18.36
CA ASP A 303 19.09 -21.54 -17.09
C ASP A 303 18.00 -22.07 -16.16
N LYS A 304 18.39 -22.41 -14.92
CA LYS A 304 17.47 -22.79 -13.83
C LYS A 304 16.57 -21.63 -13.40
N GLU A 305 16.40 -20.62 -14.24
CA GLU A 305 15.51 -19.49 -14.05
C GLU A 305 14.06 -19.99 -14.25
N GLY A 306 13.23 -19.88 -13.22
CA GLY A 306 11.86 -20.40 -13.15
C GLY A 306 10.83 -19.78 -14.10
N TYR A 307 11.25 -19.26 -15.25
CA TYR A 307 10.41 -18.74 -16.31
C TYR A 307 10.30 -19.81 -17.40
N ALA A 308 9.12 -20.42 -17.53
CA ALA A 308 8.86 -21.38 -18.58
C ALA A 308 8.90 -20.67 -19.95
N VAL A 309 10.08 -20.63 -20.57
CA VAL A 309 10.18 -20.65 -22.01
C VAL A 309 9.66 -22.03 -22.39
N VAL A 310 8.48 -22.08 -23.03
CA VAL A 310 8.10 -23.31 -23.72
C VAL A 310 9.27 -23.65 -24.61
N GLN A 311 9.84 -24.84 -24.46
CA GLN A 311 10.85 -25.34 -25.40
C GLN A 311 10.11 -25.49 -26.74
N GLU A 312 10.07 -24.41 -27.53
CA GLU A 312 9.21 -24.29 -28.70
C GLU A 312 9.64 -25.34 -29.71
N THR A 313 8.91 -26.44 -29.75
CA THR A 313 9.19 -27.54 -30.66
C THR A 313 8.73 -27.10 -32.04
N ARG A 314 9.69 -26.83 -32.94
CA ARG A 314 9.52 -26.43 -34.35
C ARG A 314 8.81 -25.09 -34.55
N ILE A 315 9.56 -24.01 -34.30
CA ILE A 315 9.21 -22.67 -34.80
C ILE A 315 9.25 -22.69 -36.33
N GLY A 316 8.21 -22.18 -36.99
CA GLY A 316 8.20 -21.98 -38.45
C GLY A 316 9.23 -20.94 -38.89
N GLU A 317 9.50 -20.83 -40.20
CA GLU A 317 10.44 -19.82 -40.71
C GLU A 317 9.97 -18.39 -40.39
N ALA A 318 10.89 -17.52 -39.98
CA ALA A 318 10.61 -16.10 -39.72
C ALA A 318 10.09 -15.37 -40.98
N ILE A 319 9.19 -14.39 -40.79
CA ILE A 319 8.57 -13.63 -41.90
C ILE A 319 9.64 -13.07 -42.85
N HIS A 320 9.44 -13.21 -44.17
CA HIS A 320 10.29 -12.60 -45.19
C HIS A 320 10.13 -11.07 -45.19
N GLU A 321 11.22 -10.31 -45.30
CA GLU A 321 11.25 -8.84 -45.20
C GLU A 321 10.20 -8.14 -46.09
N SER A 322 9.89 -8.71 -47.26
CA SER A 322 8.89 -8.23 -48.22
C SER A 322 7.42 -8.37 -47.78
N LYS A 323 7.14 -8.98 -46.62
CA LYS A 323 5.77 -9.25 -46.11
C LYS A 323 5.35 -8.42 -44.88
N LEU A 324 6.25 -7.68 -44.23
CA LEU A 324 5.91 -6.84 -43.07
C LEU A 324 5.44 -5.46 -43.54
N VAL A 325 4.14 -5.20 -43.45
CA VAL A 325 3.53 -3.91 -43.81
C VAL A 325 3.71 -2.92 -42.65
N GLU A 326 3.66 -1.62 -42.95
CA GLU A 326 3.87 -0.57 -41.95
C GLU A 326 2.99 -0.72 -40.69
N ASP A 327 1.75 -1.10 -40.90
CA ASP A 327 0.77 -1.32 -39.85
C ASP A 327 1.05 -2.59 -39.02
N ASP A 328 1.75 -3.60 -39.55
CA ASP A 328 2.07 -4.82 -38.80
C ASP A 328 3.02 -4.48 -37.63
N LEU A 329 4.06 -3.69 -37.89
CA LEU A 329 4.99 -3.23 -36.85
C LEU A 329 4.31 -2.29 -35.86
N THR A 330 3.49 -1.36 -36.38
CA THR A 330 2.71 -0.43 -35.53
C THR A 330 1.76 -1.21 -34.61
N ALA A 331 1.09 -2.24 -35.13
CA ALA A 331 0.21 -3.11 -34.37
C ALA A 331 0.96 -3.86 -33.25
N GLN A 332 2.19 -4.32 -33.50
CA GLN A 332 3.01 -4.98 -32.46
C GLN A 332 3.41 -3.99 -31.36
N CYS A 333 3.91 -2.80 -31.71
CA CYS A 333 4.23 -1.77 -30.71
C CYS A 333 3.01 -1.42 -29.85
N LEU A 334 1.84 -1.31 -30.48
CA LEU A 334 0.61 -0.95 -29.80
C LEU A 334 0.09 -2.06 -28.87
N ILE A 335 0.19 -3.34 -29.24
CA ILE A 335 -0.21 -4.41 -28.31
C ILE A 335 0.75 -4.53 -27.12
N PHE A 336 2.04 -4.27 -27.31
CA PHE A 336 2.98 -4.18 -26.19
C PHE A 336 2.63 -3.02 -25.26
N PHE A 337 2.20 -1.89 -25.83
CA PHE A 337 1.68 -0.78 -25.04
C PHE A 337 0.47 -1.20 -24.20
N PHE A 338 -0.56 -1.80 -24.78
CA PHE A 338 -1.74 -2.22 -24.01
C PHE A 338 -1.44 -3.30 -22.97
N ALA A 339 -0.65 -4.30 -23.36
CA ALA A 339 -0.31 -5.40 -22.48
C ALA A 339 0.50 -4.90 -21.27
N GLY A 340 1.52 -4.07 -21.48
CA GLY A 340 2.35 -3.54 -20.39
C GLY A 340 1.67 -2.47 -19.55
N PHE A 341 0.77 -1.66 -20.13
CA PHE A 341 0.23 -0.48 -19.45
C PHE A 341 -0.78 -0.86 -18.37
N ASP A 342 -1.82 -1.62 -18.71
CA ASP A 342 -2.92 -1.88 -17.77
C ASP A 342 -2.72 -3.14 -16.92
N THR A 343 -2.19 -4.22 -17.50
CA THR A 343 -2.07 -5.50 -16.78
C THR A 343 -1.00 -5.47 -15.70
N ALA A 344 0.18 -4.90 -16.00
CA ALA A 344 1.27 -4.80 -15.04
C ALA A 344 0.94 -3.83 -13.91
N SER A 345 0.38 -2.66 -14.22
CA SER A 345 -0.06 -1.72 -13.19
C SER A 345 -1.15 -2.31 -12.29
N THR A 346 -2.05 -3.14 -12.83
CA THR A 346 -3.06 -3.88 -12.03
C THR A 346 -2.40 -4.90 -11.09
N CYS A 347 -1.43 -5.66 -11.58
CA CYS A 347 -0.64 -6.59 -10.75
C CYS A 347 0.09 -5.85 -9.60
N MET A 348 0.72 -4.72 -9.90
CA MET A 348 1.39 -3.87 -8.90
C MET A 348 0.38 -3.35 -7.85
N CYS A 349 -0.82 -2.93 -8.28
CA CYS A 349 -1.88 -2.45 -7.38
C CYS A 349 -2.34 -3.54 -6.40
N PHE A 350 -2.64 -4.73 -6.90
CA PHE A 350 -3.06 -5.85 -6.05
C PHE A 350 -1.96 -6.29 -5.10
N THR A 351 -0.72 -6.35 -5.58
CA THR A 351 0.44 -6.65 -4.73
C THR A 351 0.59 -5.63 -3.61
N ALA A 352 0.56 -4.33 -3.91
CA ALA A 352 0.66 -3.28 -2.90
C ALA A 352 -0.51 -3.33 -1.90
N HIS A 353 -1.72 -3.63 -2.37
CA HIS A 353 -2.89 -3.82 -1.50
C HIS A 353 -2.70 -4.99 -0.54
N GLU A 354 -2.31 -6.17 -1.05
CA GLU A 354 -2.10 -7.35 -0.21
C GLU A 354 -0.94 -7.16 0.78
N LEU A 355 0.13 -6.45 0.40
CA LEU A 355 1.20 -6.07 1.33
C LEU A 355 0.71 -5.14 2.44
N ALA A 356 -0.17 -4.19 2.13
CA ALA A 356 -0.75 -3.30 3.14
C ALA A 356 -1.71 -4.03 4.10
N VAL A 357 -2.48 -5.00 3.59
CA VAL A 357 -3.46 -5.78 4.36
C VAL A 357 -2.80 -6.90 5.16
N ASN A 358 -1.62 -7.38 4.75
CA ASN A 358 -0.84 -8.43 5.44
C ASN A 358 0.53 -7.87 5.92
N PRO A 359 0.58 -7.13 7.03
CA PRO A 359 1.81 -6.47 7.50
C PRO A 359 2.96 -7.42 7.82
N ASP A 360 2.67 -8.65 8.25
CA ASP A 360 3.66 -9.70 8.52
C ASP A 360 4.40 -10.11 7.24
N VAL A 361 3.68 -10.30 6.15
CA VAL A 361 4.26 -10.56 4.82
C VAL A 361 5.09 -9.37 4.34
N GLN A 362 4.58 -8.16 4.51
CA GLN A 362 5.31 -6.95 4.11
C GLN A 362 6.60 -6.78 4.92
N MET A 363 6.58 -7.02 6.24
CA MET A 363 7.78 -6.94 7.07
C MET A 363 8.83 -7.97 6.66
N LYS A 364 8.43 -9.21 6.40
CA LYS A 364 9.34 -10.25 5.91
C LYS A 364 9.94 -9.91 4.53
N LEU A 365 9.15 -9.31 3.64
CA LEU A 365 9.66 -8.81 2.36
C LEU A 365 10.62 -7.63 2.54
N ILE A 366 10.34 -6.73 3.48
CA ILE A 366 11.23 -5.61 3.81
C ILE A 366 12.59 -6.12 4.33
N GLU A 367 12.61 -7.18 5.14
CA GLU A 367 13.87 -7.81 5.58
C GLU A 367 14.72 -8.28 4.39
N GLU A 368 14.11 -8.94 3.40
CA GLU A 368 14.82 -9.35 2.17
C GLU A 368 15.29 -8.14 1.34
N VAL A 369 14.44 -7.11 1.21
CA VAL A 369 14.78 -5.85 0.51
C VAL A 369 15.96 -5.15 1.17
N ASP A 370 15.98 -5.06 2.51
CA ASP A 370 17.04 -4.40 3.26
C ASP A 370 18.35 -5.19 3.17
N ALA A 371 18.31 -6.53 3.26
CA ALA A 371 19.46 -7.39 3.08
C ALA A 371 20.07 -7.23 1.67
N MET A 372 19.23 -7.19 0.63
CA MET A 372 19.67 -6.96 -0.74
C MET A 372 20.29 -5.56 -0.91
N LYS A 373 19.68 -4.53 -0.30
CA LYS A 373 20.21 -3.16 -0.32
C LYS A 373 21.57 -3.06 0.36
N GLU A 374 21.77 -3.76 1.48
CA GLU A 374 23.06 -3.85 2.16
C GLU A 374 24.11 -4.57 1.29
N GLN A 375 23.74 -5.69 0.67
CA GLN A 375 24.61 -6.44 -0.25
C GLN A 375 25.07 -5.58 -1.44
N LEU A 376 24.19 -4.74 -1.99
CA LEU A 376 24.52 -3.84 -3.09
C LEU A 376 25.43 -2.67 -2.68
N GLY A 377 25.52 -2.35 -1.38
CA GLY A 377 26.41 -1.31 -0.86
C GLY A 377 26.16 0.08 -1.46
N GLY A 378 24.91 0.41 -1.77
CA GLY A 378 24.52 1.67 -2.41
C GLY A 378 24.63 1.70 -3.94
N LYS A 379 25.01 0.60 -4.58
CA LYS A 379 24.91 0.45 -6.04
C LYS A 379 23.45 0.30 -6.45
N ALA A 380 23.16 0.65 -7.71
CA ALA A 380 21.85 0.40 -8.31
C ALA A 380 21.54 -1.10 -8.30
N LEU A 381 20.25 -1.44 -8.17
CA LEU A 381 19.76 -2.81 -8.34
C LEU A 381 20.21 -3.33 -9.71
N THR A 382 20.66 -4.58 -9.79
CA THR A 382 20.96 -5.27 -11.05
C THR A 382 19.90 -6.33 -11.35
N TYR A 383 19.83 -6.79 -12.61
CA TYR A 383 18.89 -7.82 -13.01
C TYR A 383 19.11 -9.11 -12.20
N GLU A 384 20.36 -9.51 -12.01
CA GLU A 384 20.76 -10.71 -11.27
C GLU A 384 20.40 -10.58 -9.78
N ALA A 385 20.64 -9.42 -9.19
CA ALA A 385 20.25 -9.14 -7.81
C ALA A 385 18.73 -9.28 -7.62
N LEU A 386 17.94 -8.74 -8.55
CA LEU A 386 16.49 -8.87 -8.52
C LEU A 386 16.01 -10.32 -8.67
N GLN A 387 16.66 -11.13 -9.51
CA GLN A 387 16.31 -12.55 -9.66
C GLN A 387 16.61 -13.37 -8.40
N ASN A 388 17.59 -12.95 -7.60
CA ASN A 388 17.96 -13.64 -6.35
C ASN A 388 17.03 -13.29 -5.17
N MET A 389 16.04 -12.42 -5.34
CA MET A 389 15.04 -12.10 -4.32
C MET A 389 13.90 -13.12 -4.32
N ILE A 390 14.08 -14.19 -3.57
CA ILE A 390 13.20 -15.37 -3.55
C ILE A 390 11.85 -15.02 -2.94
N TYR A 391 11.83 -14.33 -1.80
CA TYR A 391 10.58 -14.00 -1.12
C TYR A 391 9.76 -12.98 -1.90
N LEU A 392 10.41 -12.02 -2.56
CA LEU A 392 9.76 -11.13 -3.53
C LEU A 392 9.08 -11.93 -4.65
N ASP A 393 9.74 -12.94 -5.23
CA ASP A 393 9.12 -13.80 -6.25
C ASP A 393 7.90 -14.56 -5.70
N MET A 394 7.98 -15.05 -4.47
CA MET A 394 6.87 -15.71 -3.78
C MET A 394 5.68 -14.78 -3.57
N VAL A 395 5.92 -13.54 -3.14
CA VAL A 395 4.88 -12.53 -2.94
C VAL A 395 4.20 -12.16 -4.26
N ILE A 396 4.96 -11.91 -5.33
CA ILE A 396 4.39 -11.60 -6.64
C ILE A 396 3.62 -12.81 -7.20
N SER A 397 4.14 -14.03 -7.01
CA SER A 397 3.46 -15.26 -7.44
C SER A 397 2.14 -15.48 -6.71
N GLU A 398 2.09 -15.24 -5.39
CA GLU A 398 0.85 -15.32 -4.62
C GLU A 398 -0.13 -14.21 -5.00
N SER A 399 0.35 -13.00 -5.29
CA SER A 399 -0.46 -11.91 -5.85
C SER A 399 -1.09 -12.30 -7.19
N LEU A 400 -0.34 -12.92 -8.10
CA LEU A 400 -0.88 -13.40 -9.38
C LEU A 400 -1.82 -14.62 -9.23
N ARG A 401 -1.62 -15.45 -8.20
CA ARG A 401 -2.57 -16.52 -7.87
C ARG A 401 -3.89 -15.90 -7.41
N TYR A 402 -3.81 -15.00 -6.44
CA TYR A 402 -4.96 -14.44 -5.74
C TYR A 402 -5.72 -13.40 -6.59
N TRP A 403 -5.01 -12.60 -7.37
CA TRP A 403 -5.56 -11.56 -8.23
C TRP A 403 -4.96 -11.61 -9.65
N PRO A 404 -5.28 -12.65 -10.46
CA PRO A 404 -4.77 -12.73 -11.82
C PRO A 404 -5.40 -11.62 -12.68
N PRO A 405 -4.61 -10.73 -13.32
CA PRO A 405 -5.15 -9.70 -14.21
C PRO A 405 -5.98 -10.30 -15.36
N ALA A 406 -5.56 -11.46 -15.88
CA ALA A 406 -6.33 -12.26 -16.81
C ALA A 406 -7.14 -13.33 -16.05
N VAL A 407 -8.43 -13.09 -15.86
CA VAL A 407 -9.32 -13.98 -15.07
C VAL A 407 -9.60 -15.32 -15.75
N ALA A 408 -9.57 -15.34 -17.08
CA ALA A 408 -9.67 -16.53 -17.91
C ALA A 408 -8.84 -16.35 -19.19
N THR A 409 -8.48 -17.45 -19.83
CA THR A 409 -7.94 -17.45 -21.20
C THR A 409 -8.69 -18.45 -22.04
N ASP A 410 -8.50 -18.40 -23.35
CA ASP A 410 -9.32 -19.12 -24.29
C ASP A 410 -8.52 -19.68 -25.46
N ARG A 411 -9.11 -20.65 -26.17
CA ARG A 411 -8.65 -21.14 -27.46
C ARG A 411 -9.83 -21.49 -28.37
N LYS A 412 -9.59 -21.53 -29.68
CA LYS A 412 -10.54 -21.89 -30.71
C LYS A 412 -10.09 -23.15 -31.43
N CYS A 413 -11.01 -24.10 -31.60
CA CYS A 413 -10.76 -25.33 -32.34
C CYS A 413 -10.60 -25.02 -33.84
N VAL A 414 -9.42 -25.26 -34.41
CA VAL A 414 -9.13 -25.03 -35.85
C VAL A 414 -9.18 -26.32 -36.68
N LYS A 415 -9.17 -27.48 -36.02
CA LYS A 415 -9.31 -28.82 -36.61
C LYS A 415 -10.26 -29.64 -35.77
N PRO A 416 -11.06 -30.57 -36.33
CA PRO A 416 -11.92 -31.44 -35.53
C PRO A 416 -11.09 -32.17 -34.46
N TYR A 417 -11.56 -32.14 -33.23
CA TYR A 417 -10.87 -32.74 -32.08
C TYR A 417 -11.87 -33.53 -31.25
N ARG A 418 -11.43 -34.62 -30.62
CA ARG A 418 -12.32 -35.47 -29.81
C ARG A 418 -11.82 -35.49 -28.37
N ILE A 419 -12.64 -34.98 -27.45
CA ILE A 419 -12.35 -35.00 -26.02
C ILE A 419 -12.87 -36.32 -25.46
N LYS A 420 -11.98 -37.05 -24.77
CA LYS A 420 -12.29 -38.29 -24.05
C LYS A 420 -11.89 -38.14 -22.59
N VAL A 421 -12.87 -37.92 -21.71
CA VAL A 421 -12.64 -37.70 -20.28
C VAL A 421 -13.81 -38.30 -19.51
N ASP A 422 -13.50 -39.25 -18.62
CA ASP A 422 -14.50 -40.03 -17.87
C ASP A 422 -15.54 -40.66 -18.83
N ASP A 423 -16.83 -40.41 -18.63
CA ASP A 423 -17.91 -40.90 -19.50
C ASP A 423 -18.18 -40.02 -20.73
N ILE A 424 -17.43 -38.91 -20.88
CA ILE A 424 -17.61 -37.96 -21.98
C ILE A 424 -16.72 -38.36 -23.15
N ASP A 425 -17.35 -38.68 -24.28
CA ASP A 425 -16.69 -38.85 -25.58
C ASP A 425 -17.37 -37.96 -26.63
N CYS A 426 -16.90 -36.71 -26.74
CA CYS A 426 -17.53 -35.71 -27.60
C CYS A 426 -16.57 -35.11 -28.63
N GLU A 427 -17.11 -34.83 -29.81
CA GLU A 427 -16.42 -34.05 -30.84
C GLU A 427 -16.54 -32.55 -30.54
N VAL A 428 -15.40 -31.87 -30.57
CA VAL A 428 -15.26 -30.42 -30.63
C VAL A 428 -15.13 -30.03 -32.10
N LYS A 429 -16.09 -29.26 -32.58
CA LYS A 429 -16.16 -28.85 -33.99
C LYS A 429 -15.25 -27.65 -34.23
N VAL A 430 -14.80 -27.52 -35.48
CA VAL A 430 -14.07 -26.33 -35.93
C VAL A 430 -14.93 -25.10 -35.68
N GLY A 431 -14.32 -24.09 -35.04
CA GLY A 431 -14.98 -22.85 -34.67
C GLY A 431 -15.46 -22.76 -33.23
N GLU A 432 -15.57 -23.88 -32.51
CA GLU A 432 -15.98 -23.89 -31.10
C GLU A 432 -14.86 -23.45 -30.17
N GLY A 433 -15.24 -22.79 -29.09
CA GLY A 433 -14.33 -22.21 -28.11
C GLY A 433 -14.07 -23.11 -26.92
N ILE A 434 -12.90 -22.94 -26.33
CA ILE A 434 -12.49 -23.53 -25.05
C ILE A 434 -12.10 -22.39 -24.12
N ILE A 435 -12.55 -22.46 -22.87
CA ILE A 435 -12.25 -21.50 -21.80
C ILE A 435 -11.46 -22.21 -20.71
N PHE A 436 -10.34 -21.61 -20.32
CA PHE A 436 -9.55 -21.97 -19.14
C PHE A 436 -9.79 -20.92 -18.04
N PRO A 437 -10.56 -21.25 -16.99
CA PRO A 437 -10.96 -20.30 -15.94
C PRO A 437 -9.85 -20.13 -14.89
N ILE A 438 -8.82 -19.36 -15.24
CA ILE A 438 -7.60 -19.14 -14.45
C ILE A 438 -7.91 -18.78 -13.00
N VAL A 439 -8.71 -17.72 -12.76
CA VAL A 439 -9.00 -17.25 -11.40
C VAL A 439 -9.73 -18.30 -10.57
N SER A 440 -10.60 -19.10 -11.21
CA SER A 440 -11.36 -20.13 -10.49
C SER A 440 -10.50 -21.31 -10.10
N LEU A 441 -9.58 -21.73 -10.98
CA LEU A 441 -8.60 -22.77 -10.65
C LEU A 441 -7.68 -22.33 -9.52
N HIS A 442 -7.26 -21.06 -9.52
CA HIS A 442 -6.41 -20.49 -8.47
C HIS A 442 -7.09 -20.41 -7.10
N HIS A 443 -8.44 -20.39 -7.06
CA HIS A 443 -9.24 -20.34 -5.85
C HIS A 443 -9.97 -21.66 -5.55
N ASP A 444 -9.64 -22.73 -6.28
CA ASP A 444 -10.22 -24.03 -6.01
C ASP A 444 -9.48 -24.68 -4.81
N PRO A 445 -10.17 -25.00 -3.71
CA PRO A 445 -9.57 -25.66 -2.56
C PRO A 445 -8.98 -27.04 -2.87
N GLN A 446 -9.39 -27.68 -3.97
CA GLN A 446 -8.80 -28.93 -4.46
C GLN A 446 -7.32 -28.74 -4.84
N TYR A 447 -6.95 -27.58 -5.38
CA TYR A 447 -5.58 -27.30 -5.84
C TYR A 447 -4.82 -26.40 -4.87
N PHE A 448 -5.50 -25.49 -4.17
CA PHE A 448 -4.91 -24.54 -3.23
C PHE A 448 -5.65 -24.59 -1.88
N PRO A 449 -5.10 -25.25 -0.83
CA PRO A 449 -5.72 -25.29 0.50
C PRO A 449 -5.92 -23.89 1.08
N ASP A 450 -7.04 -23.59 1.73
CA ASP A 450 -7.38 -22.23 2.21
C ASP A 450 -7.18 -21.13 1.14
N PRO A 451 -7.82 -21.25 -0.04
CA PRO A 451 -7.48 -20.43 -1.20
C PRO A 451 -7.74 -18.93 -1.01
N SER A 452 -8.55 -18.56 -0.01
CA SER A 452 -8.91 -17.19 0.38
C SER A 452 -7.88 -16.51 1.28
N ARG A 453 -6.82 -17.22 1.71
CA ARG A 453 -5.72 -16.64 2.49
C ARG A 453 -4.56 -16.31 1.56
N PHE A 454 -4.08 -15.07 1.63
CA PHE A 454 -2.83 -14.64 1.01
C PHE A 454 -1.64 -15.25 1.77
N ASP A 455 -0.97 -16.22 1.15
CA ASP A 455 0.16 -16.94 1.75
C ASP A 455 1.29 -17.13 0.72
N PRO A 456 2.31 -16.26 0.70
CA PRO A 456 3.47 -16.42 -0.17
C PRO A 456 4.20 -17.76 -0.02
N GLU A 457 4.14 -18.40 1.16
CA GLU A 457 4.84 -19.66 1.42
C GLU A 457 4.34 -20.82 0.54
N ARG A 458 3.18 -20.69 -0.11
CA ARG A 458 2.70 -21.63 -1.13
C ARG A 458 3.69 -21.82 -2.29
N PHE A 459 4.46 -20.78 -2.59
CA PHE A 459 5.43 -20.75 -3.67
C PHE A 459 6.86 -21.02 -3.19
N SER A 460 7.05 -21.47 -1.94
CA SER A 460 8.32 -22.03 -1.48
C SER A 460 8.63 -23.35 -2.21
N GLU A 461 9.91 -23.67 -2.41
CA GLU A 461 10.33 -24.89 -3.11
C GLU A 461 9.69 -26.17 -2.54
N GLU A 462 9.47 -26.22 -1.22
CA GLU A 462 8.90 -27.35 -0.49
C GLU A 462 7.39 -27.52 -0.70
N ARG A 463 6.65 -26.43 -0.99
CA ARG A 463 5.17 -26.42 -1.00
C ARG A 463 4.53 -26.33 -2.38
N ILE A 464 5.32 -26.17 -3.45
CA ILE A 464 4.81 -26.14 -4.83
C ILE A 464 4.24 -27.52 -5.21
N ARG A 465 2.92 -27.71 -5.03
CA ARG A 465 2.20 -28.93 -5.43
C ARG A 465 1.80 -28.93 -6.90
N MET A 466 1.54 -27.74 -7.47
CA MET A 466 1.14 -27.59 -8.87
C MET A 466 1.91 -26.43 -9.51
N LYS A 467 2.80 -26.76 -10.45
CA LYS A 467 3.33 -25.79 -11.41
C LYS A 467 2.30 -25.61 -12.53
N LEU A 468 1.21 -24.90 -12.25
CA LEU A 468 0.39 -24.38 -13.34
C LEU A 468 1.28 -23.41 -14.13
N ASN A 469 1.36 -23.60 -15.45
CA ASN A 469 2.11 -22.71 -16.32
C ASN A 469 1.36 -21.37 -16.40
N HIS A 470 1.52 -20.52 -15.40
CA HIS A 470 1.17 -19.12 -15.54
C HIS A 470 1.98 -18.55 -16.72
N SER A 471 1.35 -17.74 -17.56
CA SER A 471 2.08 -16.96 -18.57
C SER A 471 2.96 -15.94 -17.83
N ARG A 472 4.17 -16.37 -17.48
CA ARG A 472 5.15 -15.60 -16.72
C ARG A 472 5.95 -14.73 -17.67
N SER A 473 5.35 -13.60 -18.10
CA SER A 473 6.07 -12.59 -18.88
C SER A 473 7.29 -12.10 -18.09
N ARG A 474 8.50 -12.42 -18.58
CA ARG A 474 9.76 -12.01 -17.95
C ARG A 474 9.81 -10.49 -17.76
N PHE A 475 9.34 -9.73 -18.75
CA PHE A 475 9.30 -8.27 -18.71
C PHE A 475 8.35 -7.73 -17.63
N ALA A 476 7.11 -8.23 -17.59
CA ALA A 476 6.10 -7.75 -16.63
C ALA A 476 6.48 -8.09 -15.18
N LEU A 477 7.06 -9.28 -14.96
CA LEU A 477 7.55 -9.67 -13.63
C LEU A 477 8.76 -8.83 -13.22
N MET A 478 9.68 -8.57 -14.15
CA MET A 478 10.86 -7.73 -13.90
C MET A 478 10.47 -6.32 -13.46
N GLU A 479 9.58 -5.64 -14.19
CA GLU A 479 9.14 -4.29 -13.83
C GLU A 479 8.33 -4.24 -12.53
N THR A 480 7.45 -5.23 -12.29
CA THR A 480 6.67 -5.33 -11.06
C THR A 480 7.57 -5.55 -9.84
N LYS A 481 8.50 -6.51 -9.91
CA LYS A 481 9.45 -6.77 -8.84
C LYS A 481 10.34 -5.55 -8.57
N ALA A 482 10.85 -4.92 -9.63
CA ALA A 482 11.73 -3.75 -9.50
C ALA A 482 11.02 -2.60 -8.79
N ILE A 483 9.81 -2.21 -9.21
CA ILE A 483 9.14 -1.06 -8.59
C ILE A 483 8.72 -1.34 -7.14
N ILE A 484 8.28 -2.56 -6.83
CA ILE A 484 7.97 -2.95 -5.44
C ILE A 484 9.22 -2.92 -4.57
N TYR A 485 10.36 -3.44 -5.05
CA TYR A 485 11.64 -3.31 -4.37
C TYR A 485 11.97 -1.85 -4.09
N TYR A 486 11.99 -1.01 -5.14
CA TYR A 486 12.39 0.39 -5.04
C TYR A 486 11.49 1.19 -4.08
N ILE A 487 10.17 1.02 -4.15
CA ILE A 487 9.24 1.65 -3.20
C ILE A 487 9.54 1.16 -1.78
N LEU A 488 9.65 -0.16 -1.57
CA LEU A 488 9.90 -0.71 -0.23
C LEU A 488 11.26 -0.28 0.34
N THR A 489 12.25 0.11 -0.47
CA THR A 489 13.51 0.67 0.08
C THR A 489 13.35 2.01 0.80
N LYS A 490 12.25 2.74 0.55
CA LYS A 490 12.01 4.11 1.04
C LYS A 490 10.64 4.31 1.70
N PHE A 491 9.66 3.46 1.44
CA PHE A 491 8.29 3.59 1.92
C PHE A 491 7.73 2.25 2.40
N THR A 492 6.72 2.28 3.25
CA THR A 492 5.84 1.14 3.53
C THR A 492 4.44 1.44 3.01
N PHE A 493 3.74 0.41 2.55
CA PHE A 493 2.32 0.47 2.21
C PHE A 493 1.49 0.32 3.48
N GLU A 494 0.67 1.32 3.81
CA GLU A 494 -0.25 1.30 4.94
C GLU A 494 -1.69 1.45 4.46
N ILE A 495 -2.62 0.83 5.20
CA ILE A 495 -4.05 1.03 4.99
C ILE A 495 -4.44 2.48 5.30
N SER A 496 -5.43 2.99 4.56
CA SER A 496 -6.01 4.32 4.74
C SER A 496 -7.51 4.19 5.01
N GLU A 497 -8.15 5.26 5.47
CA GLU A 497 -9.62 5.30 5.62
C GLU A 497 -10.38 5.07 4.30
N LYS A 498 -9.73 5.33 3.14
CA LYS A 498 -10.29 5.09 1.81
C LYS A 498 -10.06 3.67 1.30
N THR A 499 -9.21 2.89 1.97
CA THR A 499 -8.89 1.53 1.56
C THR A 499 -10.10 0.62 1.78
N GLN A 500 -10.54 -0.08 0.74
CA GLN A 500 -11.68 -0.99 0.83
C GLN A 500 -11.20 -2.38 1.28
N ILE A 501 -11.65 -2.83 2.45
CA ILE A 501 -11.36 -4.15 3.01
C ILE A 501 -12.70 -4.81 3.45
N PRO A 502 -13.05 -6.02 2.97
CA PRO A 502 -12.40 -6.75 1.87
C PRO A 502 -12.62 -6.04 0.53
N LEU A 503 -11.67 -6.23 -0.40
CA LEU A 503 -11.72 -5.65 -1.74
C LEU A 503 -12.92 -6.18 -2.52
N LYS A 504 -13.69 -5.28 -3.15
CA LYS A 504 -14.82 -5.65 -4.03
C LYS A 504 -14.56 -5.21 -5.46
N MET A 505 -14.70 -6.15 -6.39
CA MET A 505 -14.47 -5.90 -7.81
C MET A 505 -15.57 -5.00 -8.40
N GLY A 506 -15.16 -4.06 -9.23
CA GLY A 506 -16.04 -3.25 -10.06
C GLY A 506 -16.64 -4.08 -11.20
N LYS A 507 -17.78 -3.62 -11.71
CA LYS A 507 -18.58 -4.34 -12.72
C LYS A 507 -18.10 -4.11 -14.17
N SER A 508 -16.79 -3.95 -14.34
CA SER A 508 -16.16 -3.76 -15.65
C SER A 508 -16.04 -5.09 -16.40
N VAL A 509 -16.17 -5.02 -17.73
CA VAL A 509 -16.13 -6.19 -18.62
C VAL A 509 -14.69 -6.57 -19.00
N PHE A 510 -13.76 -5.59 -19.01
CA PHE A 510 -12.40 -5.78 -19.52
C PHE A 510 -11.30 -5.60 -18.47
N THR A 511 -11.59 -4.92 -17.35
CA THR A 511 -10.57 -4.53 -16.37
C THR A 511 -10.91 -5.03 -14.98
N ALA A 512 -9.97 -5.73 -14.35
CA ALA A 512 -10.06 -6.13 -12.95
C ALA A 512 -9.70 -4.95 -12.04
N LYS A 513 -10.67 -4.05 -11.80
CA LYS A 513 -10.50 -2.89 -10.92
C LYS A 513 -11.48 -2.96 -9.73
N PRO A 514 -11.06 -2.62 -8.50
CA PRO A 514 -11.96 -2.46 -7.36
C PRO A 514 -12.97 -1.33 -7.57
N GLU A 515 -14.15 -1.45 -6.99
CA GLU A 515 -15.23 -0.46 -7.08
C GLU A 515 -14.77 0.93 -6.57
N LYS A 516 -13.98 0.97 -5.50
CA LYS A 516 -13.53 2.21 -4.84
C LYS A 516 -12.09 2.63 -5.17
N GLY A 517 -11.42 1.94 -6.10
CA GLY A 517 -10.02 2.19 -6.44
C GLY A 517 -9.02 1.61 -5.43
N PHE A 518 -7.72 1.80 -5.68
CA PHE A 518 -6.63 1.23 -4.88
C PHE A 518 -5.99 2.30 -3.99
N TRP A 519 -6.74 2.82 -3.03
CA TRP A 519 -6.21 3.84 -2.10
C TRP A 519 -5.35 3.22 -1.01
N LEU A 520 -4.11 3.70 -0.86
CA LEU A 520 -3.18 3.34 0.21
C LEU A 520 -2.40 4.57 0.68
N ASN A 521 -1.87 4.49 1.90
CA ASN A 521 -0.88 5.43 2.42
C ASN A 521 0.53 4.92 2.12
N LEU A 522 1.38 5.76 1.53
CA LEU A 522 2.81 5.52 1.41
C LEU A 522 3.52 6.25 2.55
N LYS A 523 3.96 5.51 3.56
CA LYS A 523 4.65 6.09 4.72
C LYS A 523 6.16 6.04 4.53
N PRO A 524 6.88 7.17 4.60
CA PRO A 524 8.33 7.19 4.53
C PRO A 524 8.99 6.29 5.58
N ARG A 525 9.94 5.47 5.16
CA ARG A 525 10.83 4.70 6.03
C ARG A 525 11.95 5.61 6.47
N ASN A 526 11.94 6.03 7.74
CA ASN A 526 13.05 6.80 8.33
C ASN A 526 14.32 5.93 8.38
N THR A 527 15.08 5.93 7.29
CA THR A 527 16.26 5.08 7.07
C THR A 527 17.51 5.69 7.72
N LEU A 528 17.38 6.37 8.86
CA LEU A 528 18.50 7.14 9.43
C LEU A 528 19.07 6.63 10.75
N LEU A 529 18.47 5.67 11.47
CA LEU A 529 19.01 5.31 12.81
C LEU A 529 19.06 3.84 13.19
N ILE A 530 18.43 2.91 12.47
CA ILE A 530 18.31 1.52 12.96
C ILE A 530 19.34 0.58 12.30
N GLY A 531 19.48 0.60 10.97
CA GLY A 531 20.37 -0.37 10.28
C GLY A 531 21.87 -0.21 10.56
N PHE A 532 22.36 1.01 10.77
CA PHE A 532 23.80 1.26 10.95
C PHE A 532 24.31 0.97 12.37
N VAL A 533 23.42 0.90 13.36
CA VAL A 533 23.78 0.67 14.78
C VAL A 533 23.93 -0.82 15.08
N PHE A 534 23.15 -1.68 14.43
CA PHE A 534 23.12 -3.11 14.78
C PHE A 534 24.24 -3.95 14.15
N SER A 535 24.75 -3.64 12.94
CA SER A 535 25.68 -4.57 12.25
C SER A 535 27.16 -4.44 12.64
N LYS A 536 27.63 -3.28 13.13
CA LYS A 536 29.03 -3.11 13.57
C LYS A 536 29.23 -2.86 15.06
N TRP A 537 28.21 -2.35 15.75
CA TRP A 537 28.30 -2.01 17.17
C TRP A 537 27.32 -2.83 18.03
N GLY A 538 26.56 -3.78 17.48
CA GLY A 538 25.57 -4.56 18.23
C GLY A 538 26.11 -5.18 19.54
N ALA A 539 27.33 -5.72 19.51
CA ALA A 539 28.00 -6.25 20.70
C ALA A 539 28.42 -5.16 21.70
N ALA A 540 28.89 -4.00 21.22
CA ALA A 540 29.28 -2.87 22.06
C ALA A 540 28.07 -2.14 22.66
N VAL A 541 26.97 -2.04 21.91
CA VAL A 541 25.68 -1.52 22.38
C VAL A 541 25.08 -2.50 23.39
N ALA A 542 25.11 -3.80 23.15
CA ALA A 542 24.68 -4.80 24.12
C ALA A 542 25.54 -4.74 25.41
N ALA A 543 26.85 -4.56 25.28
CA ALA A 543 27.75 -4.36 26.42
C ALA A 543 27.47 -3.05 27.17
N LEU A 544 27.23 -1.95 26.46
CA LEU A 544 26.84 -0.65 27.04
C LEU A 544 25.49 -0.73 27.76
N VAL A 545 24.50 -1.41 27.17
CA VAL A 545 23.18 -1.64 27.78
C VAL A 545 23.32 -2.52 29.02
N TYR A 546 24.15 -3.56 28.98
CA TYR A 546 24.43 -4.41 30.14
C TYR A 546 25.15 -3.64 31.26
N VAL A 547 26.16 -2.83 30.92
CA VAL A 547 26.87 -1.96 31.86
C VAL A 547 25.92 -0.93 32.46
N ALA A 548 25.08 -0.29 31.65
CA ALA A 548 24.08 0.67 32.11
C ALA A 548 23.06 -0.01 33.04
N TYR A 549 22.59 -1.22 32.70
CA TYR A 549 21.71 -2.01 33.54
C TYR A 549 22.36 -2.34 34.89
N LYS A 550 23.58 -2.87 34.89
CA LYS A 550 24.35 -3.19 36.10
C LYS A 550 24.65 -1.95 36.95
N TRP A 551 24.99 -0.84 36.31
CA TRP A 551 25.17 0.46 36.97
C TRP A 551 23.87 0.93 37.63
N SER A 552 22.72 0.76 36.98
CA SER A 552 21.44 1.18 37.52
C SER A 552 21.03 0.41 38.78
N ILE A 553 21.28 -0.90 38.83
CA ILE A 553 20.88 -1.77 39.94
C ILE A 553 21.93 -1.90 41.05
N SER A 554 23.16 -1.41 40.82
CA SER A 554 24.26 -1.54 41.79
C SER A 554 23.98 -1.03 43.22
N PRO A 555 23.12 -0.02 43.46
CA PRO A 555 22.82 0.45 44.82
C PRO A 555 21.59 -0.22 45.46
N PHE A 556 20.86 -1.07 44.73
CA PHE A 556 19.55 -1.60 45.15
C PHE A 556 19.61 -2.63 46.30
N ASP A 557 20.80 -3.05 46.70
CA ASP A 557 21.04 -3.92 47.87
C ASP A 557 21.36 -3.13 49.17
N THR A 558 21.43 -1.80 49.11
CA THR A 558 21.82 -0.95 50.24
C THR A 558 20.94 -1.14 51.47
N TRP A 559 19.61 -1.19 51.31
CA TRP A 559 18.69 -1.31 52.44
C TRP A 559 18.68 -2.73 53.01
N GLU A 560 18.78 -3.75 52.15
CA GLU A 560 18.91 -5.15 52.55
C GLU A 560 20.18 -5.35 53.42
N LYS A 561 21.32 -4.83 52.98
CA LYS A 561 22.59 -4.84 53.75
C LYS A 561 22.50 -4.15 55.11
N ARG A 562 21.59 -3.17 55.25
CA ARG A 562 21.37 -2.41 56.48
C ARG A 562 20.25 -3.00 57.36
N GLY A 563 19.65 -4.13 56.95
CA GLY A 563 18.56 -4.76 57.68
C GLY A 563 17.25 -3.96 57.65
N VAL A 564 17.07 -3.05 56.69
CA VAL A 564 15.88 -2.21 56.55
C VAL A 564 15.04 -2.74 55.38
N LYS A 565 13.73 -2.97 55.60
CA LYS A 565 12.80 -3.35 54.54
C LYS A 565 12.74 -2.25 53.48
N SER A 566 12.64 -2.60 52.20
CA SER A 566 12.54 -1.61 51.13
C SER A 566 11.48 -1.97 50.09
N ILE A 567 10.92 -0.95 49.45
CA ILE A 567 10.01 -1.14 48.32
C ILE A 567 10.87 -1.58 47.12
N PRO A 568 10.52 -2.68 46.41
CA PRO A 568 11.28 -3.15 45.25
C PRO A 568 11.50 -2.05 44.21
N PRO A 569 12.75 -1.65 43.92
CA PRO A 569 13.05 -0.60 42.96
C PRO A 569 13.04 -1.12 41.53
N VAL A 570 12.69 -0.24 40.58
CA VAL A 570 12.76 -0.52 39.14
C VAL A 570 14.11 -0.02 38.58
N PRO A 571 14.82 -0.80 37.74
CA PRO A 571 16.04 -0.35 37.08
C PRO A 571 15.87 1.03 36.43
N PHE A 572 16.87 1.91 36.59
CA PHE A 572 16.89 3.32 36.17
C PHE A 572 15.90 4.28 36.85
N PHE A 573 14.76 3.80 37.36
CA PHE A 573 13.69 4.65 37.89
C PHE A 573 13.57 4.65 39.43
N GLY A 574 14.14 3.64 40.11
CA GLY A 574 13.90 3.42 41.53
C GLY A 574 12.41 3.16 41.80
N ASN A 575 11.85 3.75 42.86
CA ASN A 575 10.42 3.68 43.19
C ASN A 575 9.59 4.82 42.57
N PHE A 576 10.18 5.69 41.74
CA PHE A 576 9.52 6.87 41.16
C PHE A 576 9.15 6.69 39.68
N LYS A 577 9.13 5.44 39.16
CA LYS A 577 8.79 5.14 37.76
C LYS A 577 7.50 5.82 37.31
N GLU A 578 6.44 5.68 38.08
CA GLU A 578 5.10 6.15 37.68
C GLU A 578 5.01 7.69 37.67
N VAL A 579 5.77 8.35 38.54
CA VAL A 579 5.88 9.81 38.60
C VAL A 579 6.71 10.32 37.41
N LEU A 580 7.84 9.66 37.10
CA LEU A 580 8.71 10.04 35.99
C LEU A 580 8.05 9.80 34.62
N LEU A 581 7.20 8.78 34.51
CA LEU A 581 6.40 8.50 33.31
C LEU A 581 5.07 9.28 33.28
N GLN A 582 4.82 10.18 34.24
CA GLN A 582 3.59 10.97 34.35
C GLN A 582 2.29 10.15 34.39
N THR A 583 2.37 8.87 34.77
CA THR A 583 1.22 7.97 34.92
C THR A 583 0.49 8.16 36.25
N LYS A 584 1.18 8.70 37.27
CA LYS A 584 0.62 9.09 38.57
C LYS A 584 1.18 10.43 39.01
N THR A 585 0.42 11.17 39.83
CA THR A 585 0.93 12.39 40.46
C THR A 585 1.95 12.04 41.54
N PHE A 586 2.84 12.99 41.87
CA PHE A 586 3.80 12.80 42.97
C PHE A 586 3.10 12.49 44.31
N ASN A 587 1.94 13.10 44.56
CA ASN A 587 1.17 12.89 45.77
C ASN A 587 0.58 11.47 45.83
N ASP A 588 -0.02 10.99 44.74
CA ASP A 588 -0.59 9.64 44.71
C ASP A 588 0.49 8.57 44.90
N ALA A 589 1.61 8.71 44.18
CA ALA A 589 2.74 7.80 44.31
C ALA A 589 3.34 7.85 45.73
N THR A 590 3.46 9.02 46.34
CA THR A 590 3.96 9.15 47.72
C THR A 590 2.99 8.54 48.73
N ASN A 591 1.68 8.72 48.55
CA ASN A 591 0.67 8.12 49.42
C ASN A 591 0.66 6.58 49.32
N GLU A 592 0.80 6.03 48.12
CA GLU A 592 0.93 4.58 47.93
C GLU A 592 2.23 4.04 48.55
N GLN A 593 3.37 4.72 48.31
CA GLN A 593 4.65 4.35 48.91
C GLN A 593 4.57 4.41 50.44
N TYR A 594 4.01 5.48 51.00
CA TYR A 594 3.80 5.63 52.44
C TYR A 594 3.05 4.41 52.97
N ASN A 595 1.95 4.02 52.33
CA ASN A 595 1.09 2.91 52.75
C ASN A 595 1.59 1.50 52.40
N TYR A 596 2.73 1.36 51.71
CA TYR A 596 3.26 0.07 51.28
C TYR A 596 3.63 -0.85 52.45
N PHE A 597 4.19 -0.27 53.53
CA PHE A 597 4.49 -0.98 54.78
C PHE A 597 3.78 -0.30 55.96
N PRO A 598 2.49 -0.60 56.21
CA PRO A 598 1.69 0.10 57.22
C PRO A 598 2.18 -0.08 58.66
N ASN A 599 2.84 -1.20 58.94
CA ASN A 599 3.29 -1.58 60.28
C ASN A 599 4.77 -1.22 60.56
N GLU A 600 5.48 -0.67 59.58
CA GLU A 600 6.90 -0.32 59.73
C GLU A 600 7.05 1.16 60.09
N GLN A 601 7.86 1.45 61.11
CA GLN A 601 8.16 2.82 61.52
C GLN A 601 9.05 3.55 60.51
N VAL A 602 9.96 2.80 59.88
CA VAL A 602 10.86 3.27 58.83
C VAL A 602 11.06 2.19 57.77
N PHE A 603 11.18 2.59 56.51
CA PHE A 603 11.56 1.66 55.43
C PHE A 603 12.30 2.41 54.32
N GLY A 604 13.02 1.65 53.51
CA GLY A 604 13.82 2.16 52.40
C GLY A 604 13.01 2.34 51.12
N ILE A 605 13.28 3.43 50.42
CA ILE A 605 12.91 3.63 49.02
C ILE A 605 14.16 4.05 48.24
N TYR A 606 14.06 4.09 46.92
CA TYR A 606 15.07 4.53 46.00
C TYR A 606 14.50 5.61 45.10
N GLN A 607 15.15 6.77 45.05
CA GLN A 607 14.92 7.70 43.97
C GLN A 607 16.06 7.58 42.97
N LEU A 608 15.72 7.07 41.78
CA LEU A 608 16.72 6.64 40.80
C LEU A 608 17.70 5.66 41.49
N ARG A 609 18.95 6.06 41.67
CA ARG A 609 20.02 5.28 42.30
C ARG A 609 20.27 5.63 43.77
N GLN A 610 19.68 6.72 44.28
CA GLN A 610 19.91 7.17 45.65
C GLN A 610 18.99 6.43 46.62
N PRO A 611 19.52 5.82 47.69
CA PRO A 611 18.71 5.27 48.77
C PRO A 611 18.14 6.39 49.65
N LEU A 612 16.84 6.35 49.93
CA LEU A 612 16.14 7.25 50.85
C LEU A 612 15.38 6.47 51.92
N LEU A 613 15.30 7.03 53.12
CA LEU A 613 14.52 6.47 54.21
C LEU A 613 13.17 7.18 54.27
N MET A 614 12.08 6.42 54.18
CA MET A 614 10.73 6.91 54.46
C MET A 614 10.44 6.69 55.94
N ILE A 615 10.21 7.79 56.66
CA ILE A 615 9.96 7.80 58.10
C ILE A 615 8.47 8.01 58.32
N ARG A 616 7.82 7.07 59.02
CA ARG A 616 6.40 7.13 59.36
C ARG A 616 6.14 7.50 60.81
N ASP A 617 7.07 7.19 61.70
CA ASP A 617 6.92 7.40 63.14
C ASP A 617 7.16 8.88 63.52
N PRO A 618 6.18 9.57 64.15
CA PRO A 618 6.32 10.97 64.55
C PRO A 618 7.48 11.24 65.52
N GLU A 619 7.83 10.29 66.40
CA GLU A 619 8.94 10.46 67.34
C GLU A 619 10.29 10.41 66.61
N ILE A 620 10.42 9.58 65.58
CA ILE A 620 11.61 9.54 64.72
C ILE A 620 11.70 10.83 63.89
N ILE A 621 10.58 11.32 63.35
CA ILE A 621 10.55 12.61 62.64
C ILE A 621 11.00 13.75 63.57
N LYS A 622 10.52 13.77 64.82
CA LYS A 622 10.94 14.77 65.82
C LYS A 622 12.39 14.62 66.22
N GLN A 623 12.90 13.38 66.31
CA GLN A 623 14.31 13.14 66.55
C GLN A 623 15.17 13.74 65.42
N VAL A 624 14.90 13.39 64.16
CA VAL A 624 15.65 13.87 62.99
C VAL A 624 15.50 15.37 62.76
N GLY A 625 14.27 15.90 62.87
CA GLY A 625 13.96 17.28 62.54
C GLY A 625 14.23 18.30 63.64
N VAL A 626 14.40 17.86 64.90
CA VAL A 626 14.55 18.77 66.05
C VAL A 626 15.75 18.41 66.92
N LYS A 627 15.84 17.17 67.42
CA LYS A 627 16.91 16.79 68.37
C LYS A 627 18.27 16.67 67.69
N ASP A 628 18.28 16.01 66.54
CA ASP A 628 19.49 15.66 65.78
C ASP A 628 19.64 16.53 64.53
N PHE A 629 18.97 17.70 64.50
CA PHE A 629 18.89 18.58 63.33
C PHE A 629 20.25 18.98 62.76
N ASP A 630 21.28 19.11 63.61
CA ASP A 630 22.65 19.44 63.19
C ASP A 630 23.28 18.38 62.26
N HIS A 631 22.76 17.16 62.25
CA HIS A 631 23.17 16.12 61.30
C HIS A 631 22.42 16.20 59.95
N PHE A 632 21.36 17.00 59.84
CA PHE A 632 20.45 17.09 58.69
C PHE A 632 20.24 18.53 58.20
N LEU A 633 21.30 19.34 58.21
CA LEU A 633 21.26 20.75 57.80
C LEU A 633 20.96 20.94 56.30
N ASP A 634 21.43 20.02 55.47
CA ASP A 634 21.42 20.17 54.02
C ASP A 634 20.13 19.64 53.39
N HIS A 635 19.52 20.46 52.55
CA HIS A 635 18.41 20.02 51.71
C HIS A 635 18.93 19.15 50.57
N ARG A 636 18.04 18.29 50.09
CA ARG A 636 18.36 17.32 49.05
C ARG A 636 18.57 17.93 47.67
N VAL A 637 17.94 19.08 47.39
CA VAL A 637 18.06 19.77 46.11
C VAL A 637 19.48 20.29 45.96
N ASN A 638 20.22 19.77 44.98
CA ASN A 638 21.59 20.15 44.70
C ASN A 638 21.64 20.88 43.35
N MET A 639 21.34 22.18 43.39
CA MET A 639 21.56 23.07 42.25
C MET A 639 22.94 23.70 42.42
N ASP A 640 23.81 23.48 41.45
CA ASP A 640 25.15 24.08 41.45
C ASP A 640 25.05 25.59 41.22
N GLU A 641 25.72 26.38 42.06
CA GLU A 641 25.77 27.84 41.96
C GLU A 641 26.41 28.30 40.65
N ASP A 642 27.32 27.51 40.06
CA ASP A 642 27.98 27.85 38.81
C ASP A 642 27.09 27.61 37.59
N HIS A 643 26.19 26.62 37.68
CA HIS A 643 25.28 26.25 36.59
C HIS A 643 23.96 27.02 36.65
N GLU A 644 23.39 27.22 37.85
CA GLU A 644 22.16 27.98 38.05
C GLU A 644 22.31 28.94 39.25
N PRO A 645 22.93 30.12 39.05
CA PRO A 645 23.33 31.01 40.13
C PRO A 645 22.20 31.54 41.00
N LEU A 646 21.00 31.70 40.44
CA LEU A 646 19.82 32.22 41.16
C LEU A 646 19.21 31.18 42.09
N PHE A 647 19.09 29.92 41.64
CA PHE A 647 18.55 28.84 42.48
C PHE A 647 19.61 28.21 43.37
N GLY A 648 20.87 28.12 42.94
CA GLY A 648 21.96 27.58 43.76
C GLY A 648 22.24 28.41 45.01
N ARG A 649 22.01 29.73 44.96
CA ARG A 649 22.22 30.66 46.09
C ARG A 649 20.98 30.90 46.94
N ASN A 650 19.85 30.28 46.63
CA ASN A 650 18.64 30.42 47.42
C ASN A 650 18.70 29.63 48.73
N LEU A 651 17.88 29.99 49.72
CA LEU A 651 17.90 29.36 51.04
C LEU A 651 17.53 27.85 51.03
N PHE A 652 16.88 27.36 49.97
CA PHE A 652 16.52 25.94 49.82
C PHE A 652 17.64 25.09 49.22
N SER A 653 18.64 25.71 48.59
CA SER A 653 19.78 25.02 47.95
C SER A 653 21.10 25.22 48.72
N LEU A 654 21.22 26.29 49.52
CA LEU A 654 22.39 26.54 50.35
C LEU A 654 22.63 25.41 51.35
N LYS A 655 23.91 25.13 51.65
CA LYS A 655 24.36 24.04 52.51
C LYS A 655 25.23 24.52 53.67
N GLY A 656 25.25 23.74 54.74
CA GLY A 656 26.13 23.91 55.90
C GLY A 656 26.12 25.32 56.49
N GLN A 657 27.30 25.90 56.68
CA GLN A 657 27.44 27.21 57.33
C GLN A 657 26.83 28.36 56.53
N ARG A 658 26.93 28.33 55.19
CA ARG A 658 26.33 29.36 54.33
C ARG A 658 24.81 29.45 54.52
N TRP A 659 24.16 28.29 54.63
CA TRP A 659 22.73 28.23 54.92
C TRP A 659 22.43 28.80 56.31
N ARG A 660 23.22 28.45 57.33
CA ARG A 660 23.07 28.98 58.70
C ARG A 660 23.18 30.49 58.73
N ASP A 661 24.20 31.05 58.08
CA ASP A 661 24.44 32.49 58.02
C ASP A 661 23.30 33.23 57.30
N MET A 662 22.86 32.71 56.14
CA MET A 662 21.75 33.30 55.37
C MET A 662 20.43 33.22 56.14
N ARG A 663 20.16 32.08 56.79
CA ARG A 663 18.96 31.90 57.62
C ARG A 663 18.96 32.86 58.80
N ALA A 664 20.08 33.01 59.51
CA ALA A 664 20.23 33.94 60.62
C ALA A 664 20.02 35.40 60.16
N THR A 665 20.47 35.74 58.95
CA THR A 665 20.30 37.08 58.36
C THR A 665 18.85 37.38 57.99
N LEU A 666 18.14 36.42 57.39
CA LEU A 666 16.77 36.64 56.91
C LEU A 666 15.70 36.47 58.00
N SER A 667 15.92 35.62 59.00
CA SER A 667 14.92 35.30 60.03
C SER A 667 14.33 36.52 60.75
N PRO A 668 15.10 37.58 61.11
CA PRO A 668 14.56 38.80 61.72
C PRO A 668 13.48 39.51 60.89
N ALA A 669 13.53 39.41 59.56
CA ALA A 669 12.54 40.02 58.67
C ALA A 669 11.15 39.37 58.77
N PHE A 670 11.09 38.11 59.22
CA PHE A 670 9.85 37.33 59.37
C PHE A 670 9.35 37.28 60.83
N THR A 671 9.86 38.15 61.70
CA THR A 671 9.35 38.26 63.08
C THR A 671 7.93 38.79 63.11
N GLY A 672 7.16 38.41 64.13
CA GLY A 672 5.75 38.81 64.25
C GLY A 672 5.52 40.33 64.23
N SER A 673 6.48 41.14 64.71
CA SER A 673 6.39 42.61 64.63
C SER A 673 6.54 43.13 63.20
N LYS A 674 7.48 42.59 62.41
CA LYS A 674 7.67 42.95 61.01
C LYS A 674 6.54 42.45 60.12
N MET A 675 6.03 41.24 60.38
CA MET A 675 4.85 40.69 59.72
C MET A 675 3.61 41.57 59.94
N ARG A 676 3.43 42.12 61.16
CA ARG A 676 2.34 43.08 61.43
C ARG A 676 2.46 44.37 60.61
N THR A 677 3.67 44.83 60.31
CA THR A 677 3.88 46.00 59.44
C THR A 677 3.46 45.71 57.99
N MET A 678 3.69 44.49 57.50
CA MET A 678 3.27 44.06 56.16
C MET A 678 1.77 43.72 56.08
N PHE A 679 1.11 43.44 57.21
CA PHE A 679 -0.29 43.04 57.24
C PHE A 679 -1.22 44.03 56.54
N GLN A 680 -1.00 45.34 56.71
CA GLN A 680 -1.83 46.35 56.04
C GLN A 680 -1.69 46.25 54.51
N LEU A 681 -0.48 46.03 54.00
CA LEU A 681 -0.23 45.86 52.56
C LEU A 681 -0.92 44.59 52.03
N VAL A 682 -0.86 43.49 52.78
CA VAL A 682 -1.57 42.24 52.44
C VAL A 682 -3.09 42.48 52.42
N SER A 683 -3.61 43.17 53.43
CA SER A 683 -5.04 43.49 53.54
C SER A 683 -5.51 44.36 52.38
N ASP A 684 -4.69 45.33 51.94
CA ASP A 684 -5.00 46.19 50.82
C ASP A 684 -5.05 45.38 49.51
N CYS A 685 -4.12 44.45 49.29
CA CYS A 685 -4.16 43.52 48.15
C CYS A 685 -5.43 42.65 48.17
N CYS A 686 -5.83 42.13 49.35
CA CYS A 686 -7.07 41.37 49.48
C CYS A 686 -8.31 42.22 49.16
N ASN A 687 -8.36 43.46 49.63
CA ASN A 687 -9.46 44.39 49.34
C ASN A 687 -9.55 44.71 47.84
N ASP A 688 -8.41 44.86 47.16
CA ASP A 688 -8.39 45.10 45.72
C ASP A 688 -8.85 43.86 44.92
N ALA A 689 -8.53 42.64 45.40
CA ALA A 689 -9.10 41.40 44.86
C ALA A 689 -10.61 41.29 45.06
N LEU A 690 -11.13 41.72 46.22
CA LEU A 690 -12.57 41.74 46.49
C LEU A 690 -13.30 42.70 45.55
N LYS A 691 -12.76 43.91 45.33
CA LYS A 691 -13.34 44.87 44.36
C LYS A 691 -13.42 44.29 42.94
N TYR A 692 -12.44 43.48 42.54
CA TYR A 692 -12.49 42.78 41.26
C TYR A 692 -13.62 41.75 41.22
N LEU A 693 -13.77 40.93 42.25
CA LEU A 693 -14.87 39.96 42.34
C LEU A 693 -16.24 40.65 42.37
N ASP A 694 -16.39 41.76 43.10
CA ASP A 694 -17.61 42.58 43.13
C ASP A 694 -17.95 43.13 41.74
N LYS A 695 -16.95 43.60 40.99
CA LYS A 695 -17.12 44.09 39.62
C LYS A 695 -17.61 42.99 38.68
N GLU A 696 -17.03 41.79 38.75
CA GLU A 696 -17.44 40.66 37.93
C GLU A 696 -18.83 40.13 38.33
N ALA A 697 -19.18 40.19 39.62
CA ALA A 697 -20.49 39.80 40.15
C ALA A 697 -21.61 40.76 39.73
N ASN A 698 -21.32 42.06 39.59
CA ASN A 698 -22.27 43.10 39.17
C ASN A 698 -22.82 42.92 37.74
N ASN A 699 -22.30 41.95 36.97
CA ASN A 699 -22.83 41.58 35.66
C ASN A 699 -24.06 40.66 35.72
N GLY A 700 -24.60 40.38 36.93
CA GLY A 700 -25.83 39.59 37.12
C GLY A 700 -25.69 38.09 36.82
N ARG A 701 -24.46 37.60 36.65
CA ARG A 701 -24.12 36.20 36.38
C ARG A 701 -23.23 35.64 37.50
N PRO A 702 -23.28 34.32 37.78
CA PRO A 702 -22.31 33.70 38.67
C PRO A 702 -20.88 33.95 38.19
N VAL A 703 -20.00 34.40 39.09
CA VAL A 703 -18.59 34.64 38.79
C VAL A 703 -17.90 33.29 38.57
N GLN A 704 -17.51 33.01 37.32
CA GLN A 704 -16.77 31.81 36.97
C GLN A 704 -15.28 32.15 36.85
N VAL A 705 -14.48 31.73 37.83
CA VAL A 705 -13.04 31.99 37.88
C VAL A 705 -12.30 30.71 38.26
N GLU A 706 -11.16 30.46 37.62
CA GLU A 706 -10.25 29.37 38.00
C GLU A 706 -9.48 29.79 39.26
N LEU A 707 -9.73 29.09 40.37
CA LEU A 707 -9.28 29.50 41.69
C LEU A 707 -7.75 29.51 41.82
N LYS A 708 -7.02 28.60 41.18
CA LYS A 708 -5.56 28.57 41.25
C LYS A 708 -4.96 29.81 40.60
N ASP A 709 -5.43 30.20 39.42
CA ASP A 709 -5.02 31.42 38.70
C ASP A 709 -5.35 32.66 39.52
N PHE A 710 -6.56 32.75 40.06
CA PHE A 710 -6.98 33.87 40.90
C PHE A 710 -6.10 34.03 42.14
N PHE A 711 -5.95 32.99 42.95
CA PHE A 711 -5.14 33.07 44.17
C PHE A 711 -3.65 33.24 43.87
N THR A 712 -3.15 32.74 42.72
CA THR A 712 -1.77 32.98 42.29
C THR A 712 -1.55 34.46 41.98
N ARG A 713 -2.51 35.14 41.35
CA ARG A 713 -2.45 36.58 41.11
C ARG A 713 -2.48 37.38 42.41
N VAL A 714 -3.38 37.05 43.32
CA VAL A 714 -3.44 37.70 44.64
C VAL A 714 -2.11 37.51 45.39
N THR A 715 -1.54 36.31 45.34
CA THR A 715 -0.24 36.03 45.97
C THR A 715 0.88 36.84 45.31
N ASN A 716 0.89 36.96 43.99
CA ASN A 716 1.86 37.78 43.27
C ASN A 716 1.73 39.27 43.60
N ASP A 717 0.51 39.80 43.76
CA ASP A 717 0.28 41.18 44.18
C ASP A 717 0.80 41.43 45.61
N VAL A 718 0.57 40.48 46.51
CA VAL A 718 1.11 40.52 47.87
C VAL A 718 2.63 40.49 47.85
N ILE A 719 3.26 39.62 47.06
CA ILE A 719 4.72 39.54 46.93
C ILE A 719 5.28 40.84 46.32
N ALA A 720 4.67 41.33 45.24
CA ALA A 720 5.08 42.57 44.57
C ALA A 720 5.03 43.77 45.54
N THR A 721 3.95 43.87 46.31
CA THR A 721 3.73 44.98 47.24
C THR A 721 4.62 44.87 48.47
N CYS A 722 4.70 43.69 49.10
CA CYS A 722 5.42 43.51 50.36
C CYS A 722 6.93 43.37 50.17
N ALA A 723 7.39 42.62 49.16
CA ALA A 723 8.81 42.34 48.96
C ALA A 723 9.50 43.37 48.06
N PHE A 724 8.78 43.95 47.10
CA PHE A 724 9.36 44.86 46.09
C PHE A 724 8.81 46.29 46.17
N GLY A 725 7.79 46.56 46.98
CA GLY A 725 7.17 47.88 47.08
C GLY A 725 6.39 48.31 45.82
N ILE A 726 6.04 47.35 44.94
CA ILE A 726 5.37 47.60 43.66
C ILE A 726 3.87 47.34 43.80
N LYS A 727 3.04 48.34 43.54
CA LYS A 727 1.58 48.17 43.49
C LYS A 727 1.14 47.82 42.06
N LEU A 728 0.60 46.62 41.87
CA LEU A 728 0.06 46.16 40.59
C LEU A 728 -1.36 46.72 40.40
N ILE A 729 -1.67 47.25 39.21
CA ILE A 729 -2.94 47.97 38.95
C ILE A 729 -4.07 46.97 38.58
N PRO A 730 -5.26 47.03 39.22
CA PRO A 730 -6.34 46.04 39.04
C PRO A 730 -6.95 45.96 37.63
N SER A 731 -6.79 46.98 36.77
CA SER A 731 -7.39 47.00 35.42
C SER A 731 -6.60 46.21 34.37
N ILE A 732 -5.42 45.68 34.73
CA ILE A 732 -4.49 44.98 33.83
C ILE A 732 -4.25 43.55 34.33
N ILE A 733 -5.32 42.84 34.70
CA ILE A 733 -5.27 41.40 35.01
C ILE A 733 -4.88 40.57 33.74
N GLY A 734 -4.83 41.17 32.54
CA GLY A 734 -4.45 40.48 31.30
C GLY A 734 -3.04 40.69 30.77
N THR A 735 -2.32 41.78 31.08
CA THR A 735 -1.22 42.24 30.22
C THR A 735 0.09 42.69 30.90
N MET A 736 0.21 42.68 32.23
CA MET A 736 1.50 42.99 32.86
C MET A 736 2.48 41.80 32.80
N ASN A 737 3.69 42.07 32.31
CA ASN A 737 4.78 41.09 32.20
C ASN A 737 5.16 40.45 33.54
N PHE A 738 4.89 41.07 34.69
CA PHE A 738 5.27 40.50 36.00
C PHE A 738 4.37 39.32 36.40
N THR A 739 3.05 39.47 36.27
CA THR A 739 2.09 38.38 36.53
C THR A 739 2.16 37.28 35.47
N SER A 740 2.39 37.64 34.20
CA SER A 740 2.57 36.64 33.13
C SER A 740 3.93 35.93 33.21
N SER A 741 5.01 36.60 33.63
CA SER A 741 6.31 35.98 33.87
C SER A 741 6.33 35.16 35.16
N GLY A 742 5.66 35.61 36.22
CA GLY A 742 5.44 34.82 37.43
C GLY A 742 4.59 33.57 37.17
N LYS A 743 3.56 33.70 36.32
CA LYS A 743 2.77 32.55 35.85
C LYS A 743 3.61 31.61 34.98
N LYS A 744 4.35 32.12 33.99
CA LYS A 744 5.30 31.29 33.20
C LYS A 744 6.36 30.61 34.09
N ALA A 745 6.90 31.30 35.09
CA ALA A 745 7.88 30.75 36.03
C ALA A 745 7.26 29.72 36.99
N THR A 746 5.96 29.74 37.24
CA THR A 746 5.28 28.74 38.09
C THR A 746 4.71 27.57 37.27
N ASP A 747 4.21 27.82 36.07
CA ASP A 747 3.75 26.81 35.10
C ASP A 747 4.94 25.96 34.59
N PHE A 748 6.11 26.59 34.35
CA PHE A 748 7.34 25.91 33.90
C PHE A 748 7.82 24.84 34.90
N TYR A 749 7.49 24.98 36.19
CA TYR A 749 7.96 24.06 37.24
C TYR A 749 7.01 22.89 37.53
N TRP A 750 5.73 22.98 37.14
CA TRP A 750 4.76 21.90 37.38
C TRP A 750 4.29 21.18 36.11
N THR A 751 4.43 21.79 34.93
CA THR A 751 3.97 21.17 33.67
C THR A 751 5.09 20.76 32.72
N THR A 752 6.33 21.25 32.90
CA THR A 752 7.41 21.02 31.93
C THR A 752 8.77 20.81 32.59
N GLN A 753 9.03 19.62 33.13
CA GLN A 753 10.39 19.05 33.14
C GLN A 753 10.43 17.54 32.81
N PRO A 754 10.09 17.15 31.56
CA PRO A 754 10.70 15.98 30.92
C PRO A 754 12.16 16.24 30.47
N HIS A 755 12.59 17.49 30.35
CA HIS A 755 13.80 17.86 29.58
C HIS A 755 15.14 17.81 30.35
N LEU A 756 15.13 17.47 31.65
CA LEU A 756 16.35 17.22 32.42
C LEU A 756 16.65 15.72 32.63
N LEU A 757 15.89 14.84 31.98
CA LEU A 757 16.30 13.46 31.72
C LEU A 757 17.10 13.45 30.41
N PRO A 758 18.20 12.66 30.29
CA PRO A 758 19.04 12.62 29.09
C PRO A 758 18.37 11.93 27.89
N PHE A 759 17.05 11.76 27.91
CA PHE A 759 16.28 11.18 26.82
C PHE A 759 15.29 12.24 26.35
N GLY A 760 15.52 12.71 25.12
CA GLY A 760 14.70 13.69 24.46
C GLY A 760 13.22 13.29 24.45
N SER A 761 12.38 14.28 24.65
CA SER A 761 10.97 14.23 24.32
C SER A 761 10.79 13.83 22.85
N ILE A 762 10.23 12.65 22.63
CA ILE A 762 9.53 12.24 21.41
C ILE A 762 8.02 12.42 21.75
N PRO A 763 7.19 12.96 20.83
CA PRO A 763 6.06 13.84 21.14
C PRO A 763 4.96 13.30 22.04
#